data_AF-A0A521X824-F1
#
_entry.id   AF-A0A521X824-F1
#
_cell.length_a   1.000
_cell.length_b   1.000
_cell.length_c   1.000
_cell.angle_alpha   90.00
_cell.angle_beta   90.00
_cell.angle_gamma   90.00
#
_symmetry.space_group_name_H-M   'P 1'
#
loop_
_entity.id
_entity.type
_entity.pdbx_description
1 polymer ?
#
loop_
_entity_poly.entity_id
_entity_poly.type
_entity_poly.pdbx_seq_one_letter_code
_entity_poly.pdbx_strand_id
1 'polypeptide(L)'
;MPSPIRAAAAAGHRPSARCGSPLRVCYVGRPPELSDRTMSKTSQAAPDSRTAPRAAPSGRLISIDVLRGLAILGAITYHLWGDFVYYVLAGSHYYGVLRDRVFDGDPAAFRALMDLVIRLFAYQVVPMFMMLSGLVLTRSALLSGGVRDPARFIYRHIRRLTLPYWFGFVYTMAVIALVALVQAQLHGGGFVYQIQHGVTFGRKIYVPMDWGYVIAGATMVPRAVREKWMYAPESVLWFVPLLLQYYILFPILYRLLLRIGPWAFVVATAVFTVAFQALAIGLWDAYSYQNLHGWILSPFRLSEFTIGMTLGYLIVERRSWLAGFASRRPDVLALVLVGFALQTTGSLIGTEHHYWFVFSSTVIIAGLSLMSLPFILAPPHRLEVNRPLRLLAWIGGASYAVLIVNEPFRYIMSLMRLELPVAVWLPVLVVFYYPLSVLLARPVAVFFGLTPKAGAAPAGAARKKRAVEPAPQPAAEPAASRTTERERWMRLIFVAAVIVHVVMFVSLFQGYLNPLFDNADQQRQAIDFFSIYQGGTRALHLQGIYSWTIPDSVPYAAPYRYLPVFAFTGGIAFNALRPWAGYWLWVDLIEIMLVANAWMTFRMTRDRSWRWVAAALWFVFTPVYLEEYMGQWSFLMATLMFWTAVTLAEGRRALSGAWWGASVLIKTNSALLGPIFLRLRQWRVLFAVGAALVVFNVPYFAFHPHDGRYFWDTNFGQFNTTAQDRLSYLNSGELGAVAFLRTVWLSFDTNASRMPVSIERAFVLAVIALSFAATFLPRRTDVIALFGVWSCSFFLVYFAWEHHYVMLLPALVLLVALRPGYRLVALAAFVILALPTPYVIFEHYYGVVPPDPPPFGYSPQWSWPAWAGIVDHAAKTLPVMMLWSALVAQLLREWWRERALAPASDVLPAGSPLAVSSPAPDAGDASG
;
A
#
# COMPACT_ATOMS: atom_id res chain seq x y z
N MET A 1 8.19 41.66 -52.52
CA MET A 1 8.85 42.97 -52.30
C MET A 1 8.34 43.56 -51.00
N PRO A 2 9.15 44.26 -50.18
CA PRO A 2 10.56 44.04 -49.90
C PRO A 2 10.83 43.94 -48.38
N SER A 3 12.03 43.44 -48.09
CA SER A 3 12.80 43.62 -46.85
C SER A 3 13.41 45.06 -46.83
N PRO A 4 14.52 45.34 -46.15
CA PRO A 4 14.77 45.67 -44.73
C PRO A 4 15.33 47.10 -44.55
N ILE A 5 15.50 47.58 -43.31
CA ILE A 5 16.58 48.55 -43.00
C ILE A 5 17.31 48.16 -41.70
N ARG A 6 18.63 48.06 -41.84
CA ARG A 6 19.69 47.96 -40.81
C ARG A 6 20.03 49.35 -40.26
N ALA A 7 20.46 49.42 -38.99
CA ALA A 7 21.57 50.27 -38.50
C ALA A 7 21.84 49.92 -37.02
N ALA A 8 23.00 49.32 -36.69
CA ALA A 8 24.23 49.98 -36.21
C ALA A 8 24.09 50.53 -34.77
N ALA A 9 24.57 49.81 -33.75
CA ALA A 9 25.95 49.78 -33.25
C ALA A 9 26.33 51.04 -32.44
N ALA A 10 26.39 50.91 -31.11
CA ALA A 10 27.25 51.72 -30.25
C ALA A 10 27.66 50.90 -29.02
N ALA A 11 28.96 50.88 -28.77
CA ALA A 11 29.66 50.07 -27.81
C ALA A 11 29.42 50.53 -26.36
N GLY A 12 29.36 49.57 -25.44
CA GLY A 12 29.35 49.81 -24.00
C GLY A 12 29.98 48.63 -23.28
N HIS A 13 31.26 48.78 -22.93
CA HIS A 13 32.01 47.88 -22.07
C HIS A 13 31.23 47.49 -20.81
N ARG A 14 31.13 46.19 -20.52
CA ARG A 14 30.84 45.67 -19.18
C ARG A 14 31.92 44.66 -18.78
N PRO A 15 32.44 44.72 -17.54
CA PRO A 15 33.51 43.85 -17.08
C PRO A 15 33.00 42.42 -16.92
N SER A 16 33.78 41.47 -17.45
CA SER A 16 33.57 40.03 -17.28
C SER A 16 33.77 39.66 -15.81
N ALA A 17 32.67 39.40 -15.10
CA ALA A 17 32.73 38.64 -13.86
C ALA A 17 33.15 37.21 -14.19
N ARG A 18 34.36 36.83 -13.78
CA ARG A 18 34.85 35.45 -13.79
C ARG A 18 33.89 34.59 -12.97
N CYS A 19 33.05 33.81 -13.65
CA CYS A 19 32.39 32.66 -13.04
C CYS A 19 33.46 31.65 -12.64
N GLY A 20 33.71 31.54 -11.34
CA GLY A 20 34.39 30.41 -10.75
C GLY A 20 33.62 29.13 -11.11
N SER A 21 34.29 28.25 -11.85
CA SER A 21 33.88 26.88 -12.12
C SER A 21 33.54 26.16 -10.80
N PRO A 22 32.43 25.41 -10.72
CA PRO A 22 32.16 24.60 -9.53
C PRO A 22 33.22 23.51 -9.43
N LEU A 23 33.91 23.48 -8.30
CA LEU A 23 34.79 22.41 -7.84
C LEU A 23 34.20 21.04 -8.21
N ARG A 24 34.85 20.34 -9.14
CA ARG A 24 34.71 18.90 -9.31
C ARG A 24 35.14 18.26 -7.99
N VAL A 25 34.19 17.74 -7.25
CA VAL A 25 34.44 16.82 -6.14
C VAL A 25 35.02 15.54 -6.76
N CYS A 26 36.34 15.41 -6.73
CA CYS A 26 37.02 14.15 -6.95
C CYS A 26 36.61 13.20 -5.81
N TYR A 27 35.90 12.13 -6.13
CA TYR A 27 35.69 11.02 -5.22
C TYR A 27 37.06 10.38 -4.93
N VAL A 28 37.59 10.65 -3.74
CA VAL A 28 38.77 9.96 -3.20
C VAL A 28 38.38 8.54 -2.81
N GLY A 29 39.10 7.57 -3.36
CA GLY A 29 39.41 6.28 -2.75
C GLY A 29 38.27 5.28 -2.56
N ARG A 30 38.19 4.30 -3.46
CA ARG A 30 37.76 2.93 -3.08
C ARG A 30 38.68 2.44 -1.95
N PRO A 31 38.18 1.76 -0.90
CA PRO A 31 39.05 1.01 0.00
C PRO A 31 39.80 -0.07 -0.79
N PRO A 32 41.06 -0.38 -0.43
CA PRO A 32 41.83 -1.40 -1.11
C PRO A 32 41.11 -2.74 -1.00
N GLU A 33 40.92 -3.40 -2.15
CA GLU A 33 40.57 -4.81 -2.23
C GLU A 33 41.58 -5.57 -1.36
N LEU A 34 41.07 -6.29 -0.36
CA LEU A 34 41.82 -7.31 0.34
C LEU A 34 42.34 -8.28 -0.71
N SER A 35 43.65 -8.26 -0.91
CA SER A 35 44.38 -9.20 -1.73
C SER A 35 44.03 -10.62 -1.29
N ASP A 36 43.41 -11.36 -2.20
CA ASP A 36 43.23 -12.80 -2.11
C ASP A 36 44.57 -13.45 -1.74
N ARG A 37 44.57 -14.07 -0.56
CA ARG A 37 45.61 -14.99 -0.14
C ARG A 37 45.73 -16.07 -1.21
N THR A 38 46.92 -16.14 -1.80
CA THR A 38 47.44 -17.22 -2.63
C THR A 38 47.26 -18.58 -1.94
N MET A 39 46.12 -19.24 -2.18
CA MET A 39 46.03 -20.67 -2.01
C MET A 39 46.67 -21.34 -3.23
N SER A 40 47.84 -21.92 -2.97
CA SER A 40 48.48 -23.03 -3.67
C SER A 40 47.52 -23.78 -4.60
N LYS A 41 47.74 -23.64 -5.91
CA LYS A 41 47.19 -24.51 -6.94
C LYS A 41 47.90 -25.86 -6.86
N THR A 42 47.40 -26.77 -6.03
CA THR A 42 47.58 -28.20 -6.28
C THR A 42 46.78 -28.56 -7.53
N SER A 43 47.50 -29.01 -8.56
CA SER A 43 46.99 -29.56 -9.81
C SER A 43 46.00 -30.71 -9.54
N GLN A 44 44.71 -30.41 -9.45
CA GLN A 44 43.64 -31.39 -9.65
C GLN A 44 43.34 -31.45 -11.14
N ALA A 45 43.54 -32.64 -11.71
CA ALA A 45 43.20 -32.98 -13.08
C ALA A 45 41.78 -32.51 -13.42
N ALA A 46 41.65 -31.81 -14.55
CA ALA A 46 40.37 -31.37 -15.07
C ALA A 46 39.44 -32.58 -15.24
N PRO A 47 38.27 -32.63 -14.56
CA PRO A 47 37.31 -33.68 -14.79
C PRO A 47 36.85 -33.62 -16.25
N ASP A 48 36.89 -34.78 -16.89
CA ASP A 48 36.57 -35.02 -18.28
C ASP A 48 35.23 -34.35 -18.66
N SER A 49 35.30 -33.26 -19.42
CA SER A 49 34.14 -32.39 -19.77
C SER A 49 33.07 -33.09 -20.62
N ARG A 50 33.25 -34.38 -20.92
CA ARG A 50 32.34 -35.22 -21.72
C ARG A 50 31.14 -35.77 -20.96
N THR A 51 31.07 -35.60 -19.63
CA THR A 51 29.94 -36.02 -18.79
C THR A 51 29.19 -34.87 -18.13
N ALA A 52 29.26 -33.64 -18.66
CA ALA A 52 28.38 -32.57 -18.22
C ALA A 52 26.91 -33.04 -18.36
N PRO A 53 26.17 -33.24 -17.26
CA PRO A 53 24.82 -33.79 -17.32
C PRO A 53 23.98 -32.87 -18.19
N ARG A 54 23.44 -33.43 -19.28
CA ARG A 54 22.52 -32.75 -20.21
C ARG A 54 21.60 -31.84 -19.41
N ALA A 55 21.68 -30.53 -19.67
CA ALA A 55 20.84 -29.52 -19.04
C ALA A 55 19.40 -30.05 -18.98
N ALA A 56 18.91 -30.31 -17.77
CA ALA A 56 17.66 -31.02 -17.57
C ALA A 56 16.56 -30.30 -18.36
N PRO A 57 15.79 -31.02 -19.20
CA PRO A 57 14.77 -30.42 -20.05
C PRO A 57 13.85 -29.54 -19.22
N SER A 58 13.49 -28.39 -19.79
CA SER A 58 12.82 -27.26 -19.15
C SER A 58 11.65 -27.65 -18.25
N GLY A 59 11.96 -27.98 -17.00
CA GLY A 59 11.35 -27.50 -15.77
C GLY A 59 9.84 -27.65 -15.53
N ARG A 60 9.03 -28.21 -16.44
CA ARG A 60 7.58 -28.33 -16.25
C ARG A 60 7.19 -29.75 -15.83
N LEU A 61 6.41 -29.86 -14.76
CA LEU A 61 5.89 -31.14 -14.28
C LEU A 61 4.44 -31.29 -14.73
N ILE A 62 4.19 -32.14 -15.72
CA ILE A 62 2.86 -32.37 -16.29
C ILE A 62 1.89 -32.89 -15.22
N SER A 63 2.37 -33.66 -14.23
CA SER A 63 1.56 -34.11 -13.09
C SER A 63 0.94 -32.95 -12.30
N ILE A 64 1.68 -31.86 -12.09
CA ILE A 64 1.15 -30.67 -11.43
C ILE A 64 0.05 -30.01 -12.27
N ASP A 65 0.27 -29.92 -13.58
CA ASP A 65 -0.73 -29.35 -14.49
C ASP A 65 -2.00 -30.22 -14.50
N VAL A 66 -1.89 -31.55 -14.47
CA VAL A 66 -3.07 -32.43 -14.38
C VAL A 66 -3.84 -32.22 -13.08
N LEU A 67 -3.15 -32.19 -11.93
CA LEU A 67 -3.80 -31.95 -10.64
C LEU A 67 -4.47 -30.58 -10.61
N ARG A 68 -3.83 -29.56 -11.18
CA ARG A 68 -4.43 -28.23 -11.32
C ARG A 68 -5.64 -28.28 -12.24
N GLY A 69 -5.60 -29.03 -13.34
CA GLY A 69 -6.76 -29.22 -14.23
C GLY A 69 -7.95 -29.86 -13.52
N LEU A 70 -7.70 -30.90 -12.72
CA LEU A 70 -8.70 -31.52 -11.85
C LEU A 70 -9.25 -30.52 -10.82
N ALA A 71 -8.38 -29.71 -10.21
CA ALA A 71 -8.78 -28.66 -9.27
C ALA A 71 -9.76 -27.67 -9.92
N ILE A 72 -9.48 -27.26 -11.16
CA ILE A 72 -10.29 -26.28 -11.88
C ILE A 72 -11.64 -26.87 -12.26
N LEU A 73 -11.68 -28.11 -12.76
CA LEU A 73 -12.95 -28.78 -13.03
C LEU A 73 -13.77 -28.96 -11.76
N GLY A 74 -13.13 -29.34 -10.65
CA GLY A 74 -13.78 -29.38 -9.34
C GLY A 74 -14.30 -28.01 -8.90
N ALA A 75 -13.53 -26.93 -9.03
CA ALA A 75 -13.99 -25.58 -8.67
C ALA A 75 -15.24 -25.19 -9.47
N ILE A 76 -15.23 -25.42 -10.78
CA ILE A 76 -16.39 -25.19 -11.65
C ILE A 76 -17.57 -26.04 -11.21
N THR A 77 -17.34 -27.32 -10.91
CA THR A 77 -18.39 -28.25 -10.44
C THR A 77 -18.99 -27.76 -9.13
N TYR A 78 -18.16 -27.30 -8.20
CA TYR A 78 -18.57 -26.79 -6.90
C TYR A 78 -19.43 -25.53 -7.02
N HIS A 79 -18.99 -24.58 -7.85
CA HIS A 79 -19.73 -23.33 -8.07
C HIS A 79 -21.09 -23.60 -8.71
N LEU A 80 -21.14 -24.45 -9.73
CA LEU A 80 -22.39 -24.90 -10.30
C LEU A 80 -23.26 -25.59 -9.25
N TRP A 81 -22.71 -26.56 -8.51
CA TRP A 81 -23.42 -27.30 -7.45
C TRP A 81 -23.98 -26.37 -6.36
N GLY A 82 -23.22 -25.37 -5.95
CA GLY A 82 -23.65 -24.34 -4.99
C GLY A 82 -24.89 -23.58 -5.47
N ASP A 83 -25.00 -23.35 -6.78
CA ASP A 83 -26.19 -22.71 -7.40
C ASP A 83 -27.44 -23.59 -7.31
N PHE A 84 -27.30 -24.90 -7.04
CA PHE A 84 -28.43 -25.80 -6.81
C PHE A 84 -28.82 -25.92 -5.35
N VAL A 85 -27.84 -26.07 -4.46
CA VAL A 85 -28.07 -26.48 -3.07
C VAL A 85 -28.35 -25.29 -2.15
N TYR A 86 -28.06 -24.05 -2.57
CA TYR A 86 -28.36 -22.77 -1.90
C TYR A 86 -27.67 -22.55 -0.54
N TYR A 87 -27.47 -23.59 0.28
CA TYR A 87 -26.74 -23.54 1.54
C TYR A 87 -25.50 -24.45 1.52
N VAL A 88 -24.32 -23.83 1.52
CA VAL A 88 -23.07 -24.56 1.71
C VAL A 88 -22.85 -24.81 3.20
N LEU A 89 -23.34 -25.95 3.68
CA LEU A 89 -23.10 -26.39 5.05
C LEU A 89 -21.72 -27.05 5.23
N ALA A 90 -21.31 -27.27 6.48
CA ALA A 90 -20.05 -27.94 6.80
C ALA A 90 -20.02 -29.39 6.28
N GLY A 91 -18.81 -29.94 6.08
CA GLY A 91 -18.65 -31.32 5.62
C GLY A 91 -19.35 -32.35 6.52
N SER A 92 -19.25 -32.16 7.84
CA SER A 92 -19.92 -32.98 8.86
C SER A 92 -21.43 -33.06 8.67
N HIS A 93 -22.08 -31.98 8.20
CA HIS A 93 -23.50 -31.98 7.90
C HIS A 93 -23.85 -32.95 6.77
N TYR A 94 -23.09 -32.94 5.68
CA TYR A 94 -23.31 -33.84 4.55
C TYR A 94 -23.04 -35.30 4.91
N TYR A 95 -22.08 -35.56 5.80
CA TYR A 95 -21.88 -36.89 6.39
C TYR A 95 -23.07 -37.34 7.24
N GLY A 96 -23.62 -36.45 8.08
CA GLY A 96 -24.83 -36.73 8.87
C GLY A 96 -26.02 -37.06 7.98
N VAL A 97 -26.30 -36.22 6.98
CA VAL A 97 -27.40 -36.44 6.02
C VAL A 97 -27.23 -37.76 5.26
N LEU A 98 -26.02 -38.10 4.81
CA LEU A 98 -25.77 -39.37 4.15
C LEU A 98 -25.99 -40.55 5.11
N ARG A 99 -25.42 -40.46 6.33
CA ARG A 99 -25.54 -41.49 7.37
C ARG A 99 -27.02 -41.77 7.65
N ASP A 100 -27.78 -40.75 7.97
CA ASP A 100 -29.19 -40.86 8.37
C ASP A 100 -30.00 -41.48 7.24
N ARG A 101 -29.84 -41.00 5.99
CA ARG A 101 -30.53 -41.58 4.83
C ARG A 101 -30.17 -43.03 4.52
N VAL A 102 -28.90 -43.41 4.71
CA VAL A 102 -28.47 -44.81 4.51
C VAL A 102 -29.10 -45.72 5.55
N PHE A 103 -29.15 -45.30 6.82
CA PHE A 103 -29.79 -46.07 7.88
C PHE A 103 -31.30 -46.15 7.74
N ASP A 104 -31.92 -45.09 7.21
CA ASP A 104 -33.37 -45.04 6.95
C ASP A 104 -33.78 -45.82 5.68
N GLY A 105 -32.82 -46.35 4.91
CA GLY A 105 -33.09 -47.01 3.63
C GLY A 105 -33.66 -46.06 2.56
N ASP A 106 -33.42 -44.76 2.69
CA ASP A 106 -33.96 -43.73 1.80
C ASP A 106 -33.27 -43.81 0.42
N PRO A 107 -34.01 -43.99 -0.70
CA PRO A 107 -33.43 -43.97 -2.05
C PRO A 107 -32.71 -42.65 -2.38
N ALA A 108 -32.96 -41.55 -1.65
CA ALA A 108 -32.21 -40.32 -1.76
C ALA A 108 -30.81 -40.35 -1.10
N ALA A 109 -30.39 -41.48 -0.51
CA ALA A 109 -29.04 -41.71 -0.02
C ALA A 109 -27.98 -41.53 -1.13
N PHE A 110 -28.27 -41.97 -2.35
CA PHE A 110 -27.36 -41.77 -3.49
C PHE A 110 -27.14 -40.29 -3.78
N ARG A 111 -28.19 -39.46 -3.70
CA ARG A 111 -28.06 -38.00 -3.87
C ARG A 111 -27.22 -37.38 -2.75
N ALA A 112 -27.45 -37.77 -1.50
CA ALA A 112 -26.65 -37.31 -0.36
C ALA A 112 -25.18 -37.71 -0.51
N LEU A 113 -24.90 -38.91 -1.05
CA LEU A 113 -23.55 -39.36 -1.37
C LEU A 113 -22.91 -38.47 -2.44
N MET A 114 -23.64 -38.13 -3.50
CA MET A 114 -23.12 -37.22 -4.55
C MET A 114 -22.88 -35.81 -4.01
N ASP A 115 -23.78 -35.28 -3.18
CA ASP A 115 -23.61 -33.99 -2.52
C ASP A 115 -22.37 -33.99 -1.61
N LEU A 116 -22.15 -35.08 -0.86
CA LEU A 116 -20.95 -35.29 -0.07
C LEU A 116 -19.69 -35.37 -0.95
N VAL A 117 -19.70 -36.15 -2.03
CA VAL A 117 -18.55 -36.29 -2.95
C VAL A 117 -18.21 -34.95 -3.58
N ILE A 118 -19.20 -34.20 -4.06
CA ILE A 118 -18.99 -32.85 -4.61
C ILE A 118 -18.46 -31.93 -3.51
N ARG A 119 -19.05 -31.94 -2.31
CA ARG A 119 -18.56 -31.14 -1.19
C ARG A 119 -17.11 -31.47 -0.84
N LEU A 120 -16.74 -32.74 -0.76
CA LEU A 120 -15.40 -33.18 -0.36
C LEU A 120 -14.35 -33.00 -1.46
N PHE A 121 -14.72 -33.23 -2.71
CA PHE A 121 -13.78 -33.16 -3.83
C PHE A 121 -13.70 -31.74 -4.40
N ALA A 122 -14.86 -31.14 -4.67
CA ALA A 122 -14.99 -29.92 -5.45
C ALA A 122 -14.71 -28.64 -4.64
N TYR A 123 -15.04 -28.61 -3.34
CA TYR A 123 -14.68 -27.48 -2.47
C TYR A 123 -13.20 -27.47 -2.09
N GLN A 124 -12.65 -28.67 -1.82
CA GLN A 124 -11.29 -28.84 -1.31
C GLN A 124 -10.21 -28.60 -2.37
N VAL A 125 -10.60 -28.30 -3.61
CA VAL A 125 -9.69 -27.92 -4.69
C VAL A 125 -8.94 -26.62 -4.43
N VAL A 126 -9.51 -25.71 -3.64
CA VAL A 126 -8.86 -24.41 -3.35
C VAL A 126 -7.60 -24.60 -2.50
N PRO A 127 -7.65 -25.30 -1.35
CA PRO A 127 -6.43 -25.62 -0.63
C PRO A 127 -5.41 -26.39 -1.48
N MET A 128 -5.87 -27.29 -2.35
CA MET A 128 -4.99 -27.97 -3.31
C MET A 128 -4.31 -26.98 -4.27
N PHE A 129 -5.03 -25.96 -4.76
CA PHE A 129 -4.48 -24.92 -5.63
C PHE A 129 -3.38 -24.09 -4.93
N MET A 130 -3.57 -23.76 -3.65
CA MET A 130 -2.58 -23.02 -2.85
C MET A 130 -1.33 -23.86 -2.60
N MET A 131 -1.50 -25.14 -2.25
CA MET A 131 -0.41 -26.09 -2.13
C MET A 131 0.37 -26.23 -3.45
N LEU A 132 -0.31 -26.46 -4.58
CA LEU A 132 0.37 -26.58 -5.88
C LEU A 132 1.10 -25.29 -6.27
N SER A 133 0.58 -24.12 -5.90
CA SER A 133 1.22 -22.83 -6.13
C SER A 133 2.53 -22.69 -5.35
N GLY A 134 2.53 -23.03 -4.05
CA GLY A 134 3.74 -23.04 -3.23
C GLY A 134 4.80 -24.02 -3.76
N LEU A 135 4.37 -25.20 -4.19
CA LEU A 135 5.23 -26.24 -4.77
C LEU A 135 5.93 -25.76 -6.03
N VAL A 136 5.17 -25.22 -6.99
CA VAL A 136 5.72 -24.72 -8.27
C VAL A 136 6.71 -23.58 -8.05
N LEU A 137 6.37 -22.64 -7.17
CA LEU A 137 7.23 -21.49 -6.89
C LEU A 137 8.54 -21.91 -6.22
N THR A 138 8.49 -22.73 -5.18
CA THR A 138 9.70 -23.21 -4.48
C THR A 138 10.59 -24.02 -5.42
N ARG A 139 10.00 -24.94 -6.19
CA ARG A 139 10.76 -25.72 -7.17
C ARG A 139 11.41 -24.82 -8.23
N SER A 140 10.67 -23.85 -8.76
CA SER A 140 11.23 -22.89 -9.73
C SER A 140 12.35 -22.04 -9.13
N ALA A 141 12.21 -21.63 -7.86
CA ALA A 141 13.23 -20.85 -7.17
C ALA A 141 14.51 -21.68 -6.95
N LEU A 142 14.40 -22.92 -6.47
CA LEU A 142 15.55 -23.82 -6.28
C LEU A 142 16.28 -24.09 -7.59
N LEU A 143 15.55 -24.45 -8.66
CA LEU A 143 16.14 -24.73 -9.97
C LEU A 143 16.77 -23.49 -10.65
N SER A 144 16.41 -22.28 -10.25
CA SER A 144 16.98 -21.03 -10.78
C SER A 144 18.07 -20.41 -9.89
N GLY A 145 18.44 -21.08 -8.79
CA GLY A 145 19.44 -20.58 -7.85
C GLY A 145 18.90 -19.46 -6.94
N GLY A 146 17.63 -19.52 -6.57
CA GLY A 146 16.96 -18.66 -5.60
C GLY A 146 16.26 -17.43 -6.17
N VAL A 147 15.61 -16.66 -5.28
CA VAL A 147 14.96 -15.38 -5.61
C VAL A 147 15.98 -14.24 -5.53
N ARG A 148 16.77 -14.08 -6.60
CA ARG A 148 17.86 -13.07 -6.66
C ARG A 148 17.35 -11.63 -6.57
N ASP A 149 16.21 -11.34 -7.20
CA ASP A 149 15.57 -10.03 -7.24
C ASP A 149 14.10 -10.15 -6.83
N PRO A 150 13.78 -9.95 -5.53
CA PRO A 150 12.42 -10.03 -5.01
C PRO A 150 11.46 -9.07 -5.70
N ALA A 151 11.89 -7.85 -6.03
CA ALA A 151 11.04 -6.84 -6.66
C ALA A 151 10.62 -7.28 -8.06
N ARG A 152 11.59 -7.74 -8.88
CA ARG A 152 11.29 -8.27 -10.22
C ARG A 152 10.56 -9.59 -10.17
N PHE A 153 10.75 -10.41 -9.13
CA PHE A 153 9.94 -11.60 -8.90
C PHE A 153 8.48 -11.22 -8.66
N ILE A 154 8.21 -10.36 -7.67
CA ILE A 154 6.87 -9.91 -7.29
C ILE A 154 6.19 -9.31 -8.53
N TYR A 155 6.80 -8.30 -9.15
CA TYR A 155 6.23 -7.62 -10.31
C TYR A 155 5.83 -8.58 -11.45
N ARG A 156 6.69 -9.53 -11.83
CA ARG A 156 6.38 -10.49 -12.90
C ARG A 156 5.16 -11.35 -12.56
N HIS A 157 5.01 -11.75 -11.31
CA HIS A 157 3.90 -12.60 -10.89
C HIS A 157 2.61 -11.80 -10.68
N ILE A 158 2.70 -10.61 -10.08
CA ILE A 158 1.57 -9.66 -9.99
C ILE A 158 1.01 -9.40 -11.38
N ARG A 159 1.85 -8.97 -12.34
CA ARG A 159 1.38 -8.68 -13.70
C ARG A 159 0.74 -9.87 -14.39
N ARG A 160 1.29 -11.07 -14.22
CA ARG A 160 0.72 -12.31 -14.79
C ARG A 160 -0.63 -12.69 -14.18
N LEU A 161 -0.91 -12.22 -12.97
CA LEU A 161 -2.11 -12.52 -12.21
C LEU A 161 -3.18 -11.45 -12.38
N THR A 162 -2.81 -10.17 -12.23
CA THR A 162 -3.75 -9.04 -12.21
C THR A 162 -4.31 -8.72 -13.58
N LEU A 163 -3.53 -8.87 -14.66
CA LEU A 163 -4.01 -8.60 -16.02
C LEU A 163 -5.14 -9.57 -16.44
N PRO A 164 -4.99 -10.90 -16.31
CA PRO A 164 -6.09 -11.82 -16.57
C PRO A 164 -7.29 -11.56 -15.67
N TYR A 165 -7.07 -11.27 -14.38
CA TYR A 165 -8.17 -10.96 -13.46
C TYR A 165 -8.96 -9.72 -13.89
N TRP A 166 -8.32 -8.59 -14.18
CA TRP A 166 -9.06 -7.39 -14.59
C TRP A 166 -9.77 -7.55 -15.93
N PHE A 167 -9.22 -8.37 -16.83
CA PHE A 167 -9.93 -8.77 -18.02
C PHE A 167 -11.17 -9.61 -17.70
N GLY A 168 -11.05 -10.61 -16.82
CA GLY A 168 -12.18 -11.39 -16.33
C GLY A 168 -13.24 -10.51 -15.69
N PHE A 169 -12.81 -9.49 -14.94
CA PHE A 169 -13.70 -8.61 -14.22
C PHE A 169 -14.53 -7.79 -15.21
N VAL A 170 -13.87 -7.13 -16.16
CA VAL A 170 -14.55 -6.38 -17.22
C VAL A 170 -15.45 -7.28 -18.06
N TYR A 171 -14.99 -8.49 -18.39
CA TYR A 171 -15.77 -9.46 -19.16
C TYR A 171 -17.04 -9.90 -18.40
N THR A 172 -16.93 -10.14 -17.09
CA THR A 172 -18.05 -10.46 -16.21
C THR A 172 -19.02 -9.30 -16.09
N MET A 173 -18.54 -8.07 -15.89
CA MET A 173 -19.40 -6.88 -15.86
C MET A 173 -20.15 -6.68 -17.18
N ALA A 174 -19.50 -6.93 -18.32
CA ALA A 174 -20.15 -6.84 -19.63
C ALA A 174 -21.27 -7.89 -19.79
N VAL A 175 -21.07 -9.12 -19.34
CA VAL A 175 -22.11 -10.16 -19.38
C VAL A 175 -23.25 -9.85 -18.41
N ILE A 176 -22.96 -9.33 -17.22
CA ILE A 176 -24.00 -8.92 -16.27
C ILE A 176 -24.83 -7.77 -16.83
N ALA A 177 -24.21 -6.79 -17.48
CA ALA A 177 -24.93 -5.76 -18.21
C ALA A 177 -25.81 -6.34 -19.33
N LEU A 178 -25.30 -7.34 -20.08
CA LEU A 178 -26.10 -8.02 -21.11
C LEU A 178 -27.30 -8.77 -20.51
N VAL A 179 -27.12 -9.48 -19.40
CA VAL A 179 -28.22 -10.16 -18.72
C VAL A 179 -29.24 -9.16 -18.20
N ALA A 180 -28.80 -8.05 -17.59
CA ALA A 180 -29.68 -6.98 -17.14
C ALA A 180 -30.50 -6.38 -18.30
N LEU A 181 -29.88 -6.23 -19.48
CA LEU A 181 -30.56 -5.79 -20.69
C LEU A 181 -31.63 -6.80 -21.14
N VAL A 182 -31.30 -8.10 -21.17
CA VAL A 182 -32.26 -9.16 -21.52
C VAL A 182 -33.42 -9.20 -20.52
N GLN A 183 -33.14 -9.12 -19.22
CA GLN A 183 -34.16 -9.10 -18.17
C GLN A 183 -35.06 -7.87 -18.26
N ALA A 184 -34.51 -6.69 -18.58
CA ALA A 184 -35.31 -5.48 -18.82
C ALA A 184 -36.29 -5.66 -20.00
N GLN A 185 -35.87 -6.38 -21.05
CA GLN A 185 -36.74 -6.68 -22.20
C GLN A 185 -37.81 -7.74 -21.87
N LEU A 186 -37.48 -8.77 -21.08
CA LEU A 186 -38.38 -9.87 -20.78
C LEU A 186 -39.39 -9.56 -19.66
N HIS A 187 -38.98 -8.80 -18.64
CA HIS A 187 -39.77 -8.60 -17.41
C HIS A 187 -40.22 -7.15 -17.20
N GLY A 188 -39.83 -6.23 -18.09
CA GLY A 188 -40.02 -4.79 -17.90
C GLY A 188 -39.04 -4.17 -16.91
N GLY A 189 -39.22 -2.87 -16.63
CA GLY A 189 -38.27 -2.06 -15.87
C GLY A 189 -37.10 -1.54 -16.71
N GLY A 190 -36.44 -0.46 -16.26
CA GLY A 190 -35.30 0.12 -16.97
C GLY A 190 -34.01 -0.69 -16.80
N PHE A 191 -33.09 -0.62 -17.77
CA PHE A 191 -31.75 -1.23 -17.67
C PHE A 191 -31.01 -0.85 -16.38
N VAL A 192 -31.05 0.43 -16.00
CA VAL A 192 -30.43 0.93 -14.77
C VAL A 192 -31.07 0.31 -13.53
N TYR A 193 -32.40 0.12 -13.55
CA TYR A 193 -33.12 -0.53 -12.45
C TYR A 193 -32.66 -1.98 -12.28
N GLN A 194 -32.56 -2.74 -13.37
CA GLN A 194 -32.11 -4.14 -13.35
C GLN A 194 -30.65 -4.27 -12.89
N ILE A 195 -29.77 -3.34 -13.27
CA ILE A 195 -28.39 -3.31 -12.75
C ILE A 195 -28.38 -3.02 -11.24
N GLN A 196 -29.07 -1.97 -10.79
CA GLN A 196 -28.99 -1.51 -9.39
C GLN A 196 -29.65 -2.48 -8.42
N HIS A 197 -30.76 -3.12 -8.80
CA HIS A 197 -31.48 -4.09 -7.98
C HIS A 197 -30.95 -5.53 -8.14
N GLY A 198 -29.90 -5.67 -8.96
CA GLY A 198 -29.15 -6.90 -9.14
C GLY A 198 -29.72 -7.81 -10.22
N VAL A 199 -28.81 -8.50 -10.88
CA VAL A 199 -29.16 -9.54 -11.85
C VAL A 199 -29.48 -10.82 -11.09
N THR A 200 -30.63 -11.41 -11.38
CA THR A 200 -31.07 -12.68 -10.77
C THR A 200 -30.15 -13.81 -11.25
N PHE A 201 -29.50 -14.49 -10.30
CA PHE A 201 -28.61 -15.59 -10.58
C PHE A 201 -29.13 -16.85 -9.87
N GLY A 202 -29.73 -17.76 -10.62
CA GLY A 202 -30.45 -18.90 -10.05
C GLY A 202 -31.75 -18.47 -9.34
N ARG A 203 -32.43 -19.41 -8.68
CA ARG A 203 -33.83 -19.23 -8.22
C ARG A 203 -34.00 -18.26 -7.05
N LYS A 204 -32.91 -17.88 -6.36
CA LYS A 204 -32.97 -17.13 -5.08
C LYS A 204 -31.74 -16.23 -4.79
N ILE A 205 -30.72 -16.18 -5.66
CA ILE A 205 -29.52 -15.35 -5.39
C ILE A 205 -29.63 -14.08 -6.23
N TYR A 206 -29.66 -12.93 -5.55
CA TYR A 206 -29.60 -11.61 -6.16
C TYR A 206 -28.20 -11.06 -5.91
N VAL A 207 -27.52 -10.64 -6.98
CA VAL A 207 -26.23 -9.98 -6.87
C VAL A 207 -26.43 -8.49 -7.11
N PRO A 208 -26.61 -7.67 -6.05
CA PRO A 208 -26.78 -6.22 -6.20
C PRO A 208 -25.49 -5.60 -6.75
N MET A 209 -25.58 -4.91 -7.89
CA MET A 209 -24.45 -4.23 -8.52
C MET A 209 -24.45 -2.74 -8.13
N ASP A 210 -24.29 -2.47 -6.83
CA ASP A 210 -24.01 -1.12 -6.39
C ASP A 210 -22.57 -0.71 -6.74
N TRP A 211 -22.29 0.60 -6.74
CA TRP A 211 -20.94 1.10 -7.02
C TRP A 211 -19.88 0.56 -6.04
N GLY A 212 -20.27 0.26 -4.80
CA GLY A 212 -19.38 -0.36 -3.82
C GLY A 212 -18.92 -1.74 -4.28
N TYR A 213 -19.82 -2.54 -4.84
CA TYR A 213 -19.52 -3.86 -5.41
C TYR A 213 -18.55 -3.76 -6.61
N VAL A 214 -18.80 -2.82 -7.53
CA VAL A 214 -17.93 -2.57 -8.69
C VAL A 214 -16.54 -2.11 -8.24
N ILE A 215 -16.47 -1.17 -7.29
CA ILE A 215 -15.21 -0.63 -6.76
C ILE A 215 -14.44 -1.72 -6.03
N ALA A 216 -15.09 -2.46 -5.10
CA ALA A 216 -14.47 -3.56 -4.37
C ALA A 216 -13.80 -4.55 -5.33
N GLY A 217 -14.43 -4.74 -6.48
CA GLY A 217 -13.91 -5.58 -7.53
C GLY A 217 -12.78 -5.06 -8.38
N ALA A 218 -12.92 -3.86 -8.91
CA ALA A 218 -11.84 -3.24 -9.66
C ALA A 218 -10.56 -3.15 -8.82
N THR A 219 -10.73 -2.87 -7.52
CA THR A 219 -9.63 -2.65 -6.58
C THR A 219 -9.09 -3.92 -5.92
N MET A 220 -9.73 -5.08 -6.14
CA MET A 220 -9.44 -6.31 -5.38
C MET A 220 -9.51 -6.10 -3.86
N VAL A 221 -10.26 -5.09 -3.38
CA VAL A 221 -10.39 -4.80 -1.96
C VAL A 221 -11.08 -6.00 -1.32
N PRO A 222 -10.45 -6.59 -0.28
CA PRO A 222 -10.91 -7.85 0.27
C PRO A 222 -12.35 -7.74 0.78
N ARG A 223 -13.07 -8.85 0.59
CA ARG A 223 -14.43 -9.14 1.08
C ARG A 223 -14.61 -8.94 2.60
N ALA A 224 -13.51 -8.73 3.32
CA ALA A 224 -13.46 -8.43 4.74
C ALA A 224 -14.11 -7.09 5.15
N VAL A 225 -14.26 -6.15 4.21
CA VAL A 225 -14.72 -4.79 4.53
C VAL A 225 -16.24 -4.70 4.65
N ARG A 226 -17.00 -5.43 3.82
CA ARG A 226 -18.48 -5.46 3.88
C ARG A 226 -19.00 -6.82 3.43
N GLU A 227 -19.91 -7.40 4.23
CA GLU A 227 -20.53 -8.70 3.95
C GLU A 227 -21.23 -8.74 2.58
N LYS A 228 -21.93 -7.68 2.18
CA LYS A 228 -22.61 -7.60 0.88
C LYS A 228 -21.66 -7.67 -0.33
N TRP A 229 -20.36 -7.43 -0.13
CA TRP A 229 -19.34 -7.58 -1.18
C TRP A 229 -18.81 -9.02 -1.30
N MET A 230 -19.44 -9.98 -0.60
CA MET A 230 -19.08 -11.40 -0.62
C MET A 230 -18.91 -11.97 -2.03
N TYR A 231 -19.68 -11.49 -3.01
CA TYR A 231 -19.60 -11.95 -4.39
C TYR A 231 -18.79 -11.03 -5.31
N ALA A 232 -18.42 -9.83 -4.84
CA ALA A 232 -17.70 -8.84 -5.62
C ALA A 232 -16.29 -9.31 -5.91
N PRO A 233 -15.86 -9.28 -7.17
CA PRO A 233 -16.56 -9.67 -8.39
C PRO A 233 -15.82 -10.91 -8.89
N GLU A 234 -16.51 -11.78 -9.60
CA GLU A 234 -16.03 -13.12 -9.91
C GLU A 234 -15.88 -13.97 -8.65
N SER A 235 -17.00 -14.59 -8.28
CA SER A 235 -17.06 -15.57 -7.22
C SER A 235 -16.08 -16.72 -7.43
N VAL A 236 -15.67 -17.03 -8.67
CA VAL A 236 -14.61 -18.03 -8.98
C VAL A 236 -13.18 -17.49 -8.89
N LEU A 237 -12.91 -16.19 -9.05
CA LEU A 237 -11.55 -15.61 -8.99
C LEU A 237 -11.20 -14.99 -7.64
N TRP A 238 -12.04 -15.20 -6.64
CA TRP A 238 -11.85 -14.75 -5.26
C TRP A 238 -10.47 -15.07 -4.65
N PHE A 239 -9.81 -16.12 -5.14
CA PHE A 239 -8.52 -16.57 -4.64
C PHE A 239 -7.33 -15.75 -5.21
N VAL A 240 -7.57 -14.88 -6.20
CA VAL A 240 -6.55 -14.03 -6.82
C VAL A 240 -5.90 -13.09 -5.79
N PRO A 241 -6.64 -12.33 -4.97
CA PRO A 241 -6.06 -11.54 -3.88
C PRO A 241 -5.18 -12.37 -2.92
N LEU A 242 -5.57 -13.62 -2.63
CA LEU A 242 -4.80 -14.51 -1.77
C LEU A 242 -3.46 -14.91 -2.42
N LEU A 243 -3.45 -15.23 -3.71
CA LEU A 243 -2.22 -15.49 -4.46
C LEU A 243 -1.31 -14.27 -4.53
N LEU A 244 -1.89 -13.07 -4.66
CA LEU A 244 -1.15 -11.82 -4.65
C LEU A 244 -0.34 -11.67 -3.35
N GLN A 245 -0.94 -11.97 -2.19
CA GLN A 245 -0.18 -12.01 -0.93
C GLN A 245 0.89 -13.06 -0.93
N TYR A 246 0.60 -14.29 -1.37
CA TYR A 246 1.63 -15.32 -1.38
C TYR A 246 2.81 -14.91 -2.25
N TYR A 247 2.59 -14.23 -3.38
CA TYR A 247 3.69 -13.70 -4.20
C TYR A 247 4.50 -12.62 -3.48
N ILE A 248 3.85 -11.76 -2.70
CA ILE A 248 4.52 -10.74 -1.87
C ILE A 248 5.33 -11.39 -0.73
N LEU A 249 4.76 -12.40 -0.07
CA LEU A 249 5.36 -13.09 1.07
C LEU A 249 6.41 -14.13 0.66
N PHE A 250 6.30 -14.71 -0.54
CA PHE A 250 7.12 -15.84 -0.98
C PHE A 250 8.63 -15.61 -0.83
N PRO A 251 9.23 -14.45 -1.20
CA PRO A 251 10.68 -14.23 -1.01
C PRO A 251 11.13 -14.36 0.45
N ILE A 252 10.28 -13.94 1.40
CA ILE A 252 10.54 -14.02 2.84
C ILE A 252 10.37 -15.47 3.30
N LEU A 253 9.24 -16.09 2.97
CA LEU A 253 8.92 -17.47 3.33
C LEU A 253 9.94 -18.46 2.76
N TYR A 254 10.41 -18.23 1.53
CA TYR A 254 11.42 -19.06 0.88
C TYR A 254 12.75 -19.01 1.64
N ARG A 255 13.20 -17.82 2.06
CA ARG A 255 14.39 -17.69 2.91
C ARG A 255 14.21 -18.35 4.27
N LEU A 256 13.02 -18.25 4.86
CA LEU A 256 12.70 -18.90 6.12
C LEU A 256 12.77 -20.42 5.97
N LEU A 257 12.13 -21.00 4.95
CA LEU A 257 12.18 -22.42 4.61
C LEU A 257 13.62 -22.94 4.51
N LEU A 258 14.49 -22.23 3.79
CA LEU A 258 15.91 -22.60 3.67
C LEU A 258 16.67 -22.49 4.99
N ARG A 259 16.28 -21.56 5.87
CA ARG A 259 16.97 -21.30 7.14
C ARG A 259 16.63 -22.30 8.23
N ILE A 260 15.36 -22.64 8.40
CA ILE A 260 14.89 -23.50 9.50
C ILE A 260 14.58 -24.93 9.05
N GLY A 261 14.63 -25.20 7.74
CA GLY A 261 14.35 -26.50 7.15
C GLY A 261 12.84 -26.77 6.96
N PRO A 262 12.50 -27.78 6.16
CA PRO A 262 11.12 -28.03 5.71
C PRO A 262 10.15 -28.36 6.84
N TRP A 263 10.56 -29.16 7.82
CA TRP A 263 9.66 -29.64 8.88
C TRP A 263 9.33 -28.55 9.89
N ALA A 264 10.34 -27.88 10.43
CA ALA A 264 10.14 -26.74 11.33
C ALA A 264 9.36 -25.61 10.63
N PHE A 265 9.57 -25.41 9.34
CA PHE A 265 8.83 -24.44 8.55
C PHE A 265 7.33 -24.75 8.44
N VAL A 266 6.95 -26.01 8.15
CA VAL A 266 5.53 -26.40 8.10
C VAL A 266 4.89 -26.29 9.48
N VAL A 267 5.56 -26.75 10.54
CA VAL A 267 5.03 -26.65 11.91
C VAL A 267 4.84 -25.20 12.32
N ALA A 268 5.85 -24.34 12.15
CA ALA A 268 5.77 -22.93 12.52
C ALA A 268 4.66 -22.19 11.76
N THR A 269 4.50 -22.47 10.48
CA THR A 269 3.46 -21.82 9.66
C THR A 269 2.06 -22.36 9.94
N ALA A 270 1.93 -23.63 10.30
CA ALA A 270 0.67 -24.20 10.80
C ALA A 270 0.28 -23.58 12.15
N VAL A 271 1.19 -23.53 13.13
CA VAL A 271 0.94 -22.89 14.44
C VAL A 271 0.56 -21.42 14.27
N PHE A 272 1.29 -20.68 13.42
CA PHE A 272 0.97 -19.28 13.13
C PHE A 272 -0.41 -19.12 12.50
N THR A 273 -0.77 -20.00 11.55
CA THR A 273 -2.10 -20.00 10.92
C THR A 273 -3.19 -20.24 11.96
N VAL A 274 -3.02 -21.24 12.83
CA VAL A 274 -3.98 -21.59 13.90
C VAL A 274 -4.12 -20.45 14.91
N ALA A 275 -3.01 -19.91 15.41
CA ALA A 275 -3.01 -18.84 16.40
C ALA A 275 -3.67 -17.56 15.87
N PHE A 276 -3.36 -17.17 14.63
CA PHE A 276 -3.96 -15.98 14.03
C PHE A 276 -5.45 -16.17 13.77
N GLN A 277 -5.86 -17.36 13.31
CA GLN A 277 -7.26 -17.69 13.14
C GLN A 277 -8.02 -17.68 14.48
N ALA A 278 -7.44 -18.22 15.55
CA ALA A 278 -8.04 -18.19 16.88
C ALA A 278 -8.21 -16.76 17.40
N LEU A 279 -7.18 -15.91 17.23
CA LEU A 279 -7.26 -14.49 17.56
C LEU A 279 -8.39 -13.80 16.79
N ALA A 280 -8.50 -14.08 15.50
CA ALA A 280 -9.55 -13.54 14.65
C ALA A 280 -10.95 -13.96 15.10
N ILE A 281 -11.17 -15.24 15.44
CA ILE A 281 -12.44 -15.70 16.03
C ILE A 281 -12.74 -14.95 17.33
N GLY A 282 -11.72 -14.61 18.12
CA GLY A 282 -11.92 -13.82 19.34
C GLY A 282 -12.28 -12.36 19.08
N LEU A 283 -11.87 -11.80 17.93
CA LEU A 283 -12.11 -10.41 17.56
C LEU A 283 -13.41 -10.20 16.75
N TRP A 284 -13.87 -11.22 16.03
CA TRP A 284 -15.06 -11.18 15.17
C TRP A 284 -16.10 -12.19 15.62
N ASP A 285 -17.39 -11.86 15.55
CA ASP A 285 -18.45 -12.82 15.87
C ASP A 285 -18.33 -14.10 15.02
N ALA A 286 -18.73 -15.22 15.61
CA ALA A 286 -18.88 -16.55 15.00
C ALA A 286 -19.33 -16.59 13.52
N TYR A 287 -20.41 -15.89 13.22
CA TYR A 287 -21.05 -15.78 11.92
C TYR A 287 -20.21 -14.96 10.96
N SER A 288 -19.77 -13.77 11.40
CA SER A 288 -18.78 -12.97 10.69
C SER A 288 -17.52 -13.78 10.39
N TYR A 289 -17.04 -14.59 11.33
CA TYR A 289 -15.86 -15.42 11.15
C TYR A 289 -16.03 -16.50 10.07
N GLN A 290 -17.18 -17.16 9.97
CA GLN A 290 -17.40 -18.13 8.87
C GLN A 290 -17.37 -17.44 7.50
N ASN A 291 -17.96 -16.24 7.42
CA ASN A 291 -17.93 -15.38 6.23
C ASN A 291 -16.54 -14.76 5.99
N LEU A 292 -15.68 -14.68 7.00
CA LEU A 292 -14.31 -14.16 6.91
C LEU A 292 -13.30 -15.27 6.61
N HIS A 293 -13.39 -16.44 7.24
CA HIS A 293 -12.42 -17.54 7.11
C HIS A 293 -12.34 -18.07 5.68
N GLY A 294 -13.48 -18.19 4.99
CA GLY A 294 -13.51 -18.63 3.60
C GLY A 294 -12.77 -17.68 2.65
N TRP A 295 -12.60 -16.40 3.02
CA TRP A 295 -12.42 -15.32 2.04
C TRP A 295 -11.41 -14.21 2.44
N ILE A 296 -10.86 -14.21 3.67
CA ILE A 296 -9.76 -13.29 4.04
C ILE A 296 -8.39 -13.81 3.58
N LEU A 297 -7.63 -12.84 3.08
CA LEU A 297 -6.20 -12.75 2.79
C LEU A 297 -5.25 -13.35 3.83
N SER A 298 -4.08 -13.86 3.43
CA SER A 298 -2.96 -14.23 4.31
C SER A 298 -2.83 -13.30 5.54
N PRO A 299 -2.81 -13.84 6.77
CA PRO A 299 -2.21 -15.14 7.09
C PRO A 299 -3.17 -16.32 7.36
N PHE A 300 -4.48 -16.19 7.18
CA PHE A 300 -5.46 -17.26 7.52
C PHE A 300 -5.24 -18.59 6.79
N ARG A 301 -4.56 -18.62 5.66
CA ARG A 301 -4.36 -19.85 4.87
C ARG A 301 -2.89 -20.12 4.58
N LEU A 302 -1.99 -19.63 5.43
CA LEU A 302 -0.55 -19.71 5.17
C LEU A 302 -0.05 -21.16 5.11
N SER A 303 -0.56 -22.05 5.98
CA SER A 303 -0.20 -23.47 6.05
C SER A 303 -0.36 -24.22 4.72
N GLU A 304 -1.41 -23.93 3.94
CA GLU A 304 -1.66 -24.55 2.64
C GLU A 304 -0.52 -24.33 1.66
N PHE A 305 -0.14 -23.07 1.52
CA PHE A 305 0.90 -22.64 0.62
C PHE A 305 2.27 -23.17 1.06
N THR A 306 2.54 -23.19 2.38
CA THR A 306 3.85 -23.58 2.93
C THR A 306 4.07 -25.09 2.92
N ILE A 307 3.01 -25.91 3.07
CA ILE A 307 3.07 -27.35 2.79
C ILE A 307 3.49 -27.59 1.34
N GLY A 308 2.87 -26.85 0.41
CA GLY A 308 3.27 -26.82 -0.99
C GLY A 308 4.75 -26.48 -1.19
N MET A 309 5.21 -25.40 -0.55
CA MET A 309 6.62 -24.99 -0.61
C MET A 309 7.55 -26.11 -0.12
N THR A 310 7.21 -26.78 0.98
CA THR A 310 7.98 -27.90 1.53
C THR A 310 8.02 -29.09 0.57
N LEU A 311 6.91 -29.45 -0.09
CA LEU A 311 6.91 -30.46 -1.13
C LEU A 311 7.82 -30.07 -2.30
N GLY A 312 7.77 -28.81 -2.73
CA GLY A 312 8.65 -28.29 -3.78
C GLY A 312 10.14 -28.40 -3.42
N TYR A 313 10.47 -28.16 -2.16
CA TYR A 313 11.81 -28.35 -1.61
C TYR A 313 12.23 -29.82 -1.62
N LEU A 314 11.39 -30.72 -1.08
CA LEU A 314 11.69 -32.15 -1.02
C LEU A 314 11.86 -32.76 -2.42
N ILE A 315 11.06 -32.36 -3.40
CA ILE A 315 11.15 -32.83 -4.79
C ILE A 315 12.50 -32.48 -5.43
N VAL A 316 13.10 -31.34 -5.07
CA VAL A 316 14.38 -30.91 -5.64
C VAL A 316 15.56 -31.47 -4.83
N GLU A 317 15.57 -31.23 -3.52
CA GLU A 317 16.71 -31.53 -2.64
C GLU A 317 16.75 -32.99 -2.15
N ARG A 318 15.61 -33.68 -2.11
CA ARG A 318 15.48 -35.06 -1.59
C ARG A 318 14.89 -36.01 -2.64
N ARG A 319 15.15 -35.75 -3.92
CA ARG A 319 14.58 -36.49 -5.05
C ARG A 319 14.83 -38.00 -4.99
N SER A 320 16.04 -38.43 -4.64
CA SER A 320 16.41 -39.84 -4.57
C SER A 320 15.62 -40.60 -3.50
N TRP A 321 15.48 -39.99 -2.32
CA TRP A 321 14.68 -40.51 -1.22
C TRP A 321 13.20 -40.64 -1.63
N LEU A 322 12.62 -39.58 -2.22
CA LEU A 322 11.24 -39.61 -2.72
C LEU A 322 11.03 -40.63 -3.84
N ALA A 323 11.99 -40.80 -4.75
CA ALA A 323 11.92 -41.80 -5.81
C ALA A 323 11.97 -43.22 -5.23
N GLY A 324 12.81 -43.47 -4.24
CA GLY A 324 12.87 -44.74 -3.51
C GLY A 324 11.55 -45.05 -2.82
N PHE A 325 10.96 -44.06 -2.15
CA PHE A 325 9.65 -44.18 -1.51
C PHE A 325 8.52 -44.46 -2.53
N ALA A 326 8.46 -43.66 -3.62
CA ALA A 326 7.44 -43.82 -4.67
C ALA A 326 7.56 -45.13 -5.46
N SER A 327 8.72 -45.80 -5.42
CA SER A 327 8.90 -47.09 -6.09
C SER A 327 8.24 -48.26 -5.36
N ARG A 328 7.96 -48.12 -4.05
CA ARG A 328 7.36 -49.15 -3.23
C ARG A 328 5.84 -49.00 -3.20
N ARG A 329 5.14 -49.88 -3.93
CA ARG A 329 3.66 -49.93 -3.97
C ARG A 329 2.97 -49.93 -2.60
N PRO A 330 3.41 -50.69 -1.58
CA PRO A 330 2.76 -50.64 -0.26
C PRO A 330 2.91 -49.28 0.41
N ASP A 331 4.06 -48.61 0.27
CA ASP A 331 4.30 -47.28 0.84
C ASP A 331 3.41 -46.22 0.18
N VAL A 332 3.24 -46.31 -1.15
CA VAL A 332 2.31 -45.46 -1.90
C VAL A 332 0.86 -45.68 -1.46
N LEU A 333 0.43 -46.93 -1.33
CA LEU A 333 -0.92 -47.25 -0.88
C LEU A 333 -1.16 -46.76 0.55
N ALA A 334 -0.22 -47.00 1.47
CA ALA A 334 -0.29 -46.53 2.85
C ALA A 334 -0.40 -45.00 2.90
N LEU A 335 0.36 -44.29 2.07
CA LEU A 335 0.32 -42.82 2.02
C LEU A 335 -1.02 -42.28 1.48
N VAL A 336 -1.61 -42.94 0.48
CA VAL A 336 -2.97 -42.59 0.01
C VAL A 336 -4.02 -42.89 1.09
N LEU A 337 -3.93 -44.02 1.78
CA LEU A 337 -4.87 -44.41 2.84
C LEU A 337 -4.79 -43.46 4.04
N VAL A 338 -3.58 -43.10 4.48
CA VAL A 338 -3.38 -42.09 5.55
C VAL A 338 -3.88 -40.73 5.09
N GLY A 339 -3.60 -40.35 3.84
CA GLY A 339 -4.10 -39.09 3.28
C GLY A 339 -5.63 -39.02 3.25
N PHE A 340 -6.28 -40.10 2.82
CA PHE A 340 -7.73 -40.24 2.82
C PHE A 340 -8.31 -40.22 4.24
N ALA A 341 -7.68 -40.92 5.18
CA ALA A 341 -8.08 -40.92 6.58
C ALA A 341 -8.01 -39.51 7.17
N LEU A 342 -6.90 -38.79 6.99
CA LEU A 342 -6.78 -37.39 7.46
C LEU A 342 -7.82 -36.48 6.81
N GLN A 343 -8.03 -36.57 5.49
CA GLN A 343 -9.03 -35.76 4.80
C GLN A 343 -10.46 -36.04 5.30
N THR A 344 -10.78 -37.30 5.55
CA THR A 344 -12.06 -37.73 6.12
C THR A 344 -12.20 -37.25 7.57
N THR A 345 -11.21 -37.52 8.43
CA THR A 345 -11.19 -37.07 9.83
C THR A 345 -11.36 -35.57 9.93
N GLY A 346 -10.57 -34.80 9.17
CA GLY A 346 -10.69 -33.35 9.13
C GLY A 346 -12.09 -32.91 8.71
N SER A 347 -12.72 -33.58 7.74
CA SER A 347 -14.09 -33.27 7.30
C SER A 347 -15.18 -33.66 8.31
N LEU A 348 -14.89 -34.62 9.19
CA LEU A 348 -15.78 -35.08 10.26
C LEU A 348 -15.66 -34.26 11.56
N ILE A 349 -14.54 -33.55 11.77
CA ILE A 349 -14.37 -32.65 12.92
C ILE A 349 -15.48 -31.59 12.86
N GLY A 350 -16.40 -31.67 13.83
CA GLY A 350 -17.59 -30.84 13.88
C GLY A 350 -17.24 -29.35 13.88
N THR A 351 -17.87 -28.58 13.00
CA THR A 351 -17.64 -27.14 12.87
C THR A 351 -18.54 -26.32 13.79
N GLU A 352 -19.25 -26.96 14.72
CA GLU A 352 -20.17 -26.29 15.65
C GLU A 352 -19.42 -25.31 16.57
N HIS A 353 -18.14 -25.58 16.85
CA HIS A 353 -17.25 -24.59 17.44
C HIS A 353 -16.22 -24.08 16.43
N HIS A 354 -16.13 -22.76 16.29
CA HIS A 354 -15.28 -22.08 15.30
C HIS A 354 -13.80 -22.49 15.39
N TYR A 355 -13.30 -22.82 16.59
CA TYR A 355 -11.92 -23.28 16.79
C TYR A 355 -11.62 -24.63 16.11
N TRP A 356 -12.60 -25.53 16.05
CA TRP A 356 -12.43 -26.83 15.40
C TRP A 356 -12.35 -26.73 13.88
N PHE A 357 -12.97 -25.70 13.30
CA PHE A 357 -12.87 -25.40 11.87
C PHE A 357 -11.42 -25.14 11.43
N VAL A 358 -10.67 -24.39 12.24
CA VAL A 358 -9.27 -24.04 12.03
C VAL A 358 -8.39 -25.28 11.94
N PHE A 359 -8.58 -26.19 12.88
CA PHE A 359 -7.83 -27.42 12.96
C PHE A 359 -8.24 -28.39 11.84
N SER A 360 -9.54 -28.52 11.59
CA SER A 360 -10.13 -29.30 10.50
C SER A 360 -9.50 -28.97 9.14
N SER A 361 -9.43 -27.69 8.77
CA SER A 361 -8.87 -27.28 7.47
C SER A 361 -7.42 -27.75 7.31
N THR A 362 -6.58 -27.52 8.32
CA THR A 362 -5.15 -27.93 8.31
C THR A 362 -5.00 -29.45 8.14
N VAL A 363 -5.83 -30.24 8.83
CA VAL A 363 -5.85 -31.70 8.72
C VAL A 363 -6.29 -32.15 7.32
N ILE A 364 -7.32 -31.52 6.74
CA ILE A 364 -7.78 -31.81 5.37
C ILE A 364 -6.67 -31.57 4.35
N ILE A 365 -5.97 -30.44 4.46
CA ILE A 365 -4.87 -30.09 3.55
C ILE A 365 -3.73 -31.09 3.64
N ALA A 366 -3.35 -31.50 4.85
CA ALA A 366 -2.35 -32.54 5.05
C ALA A 366 -2.78 -33.84 4.36
N GLY A 367 -4.06 -34.23 4.50
CA GLY A 367 -4.64 -35.37 3.82
C GLY A 367 -4.53 -35.28 2.29
N LEU A 368 -4.97 -34.17 1.70
CA LEU A 368 -4.90 -33.92 0.25
C LEU A 368 -3.44 -33.91 -0.26
N SER A 369 -2.53 -33.36 0.53
CA SER A 369 -1.10 -33.30 0.19
C SER A 369 -0.52 -34.69 0.07
N LEU A 370 -0.82 -35.58 1.03
CA LEU A 370 -0.42 -36.97 0.97
C LEU A 370 -1.08 -37.68 -0.23
N MET A 371 -2.40 -37.56 -0.41
CA MET A 371 -3.08 -38.21 -1.54
C MET A 371 -2.53 -37.78 -2.91
N SER A 372 -2.10 -36.53 -3.06
CA SER A 372 -1.56 -36.00 -4.32
C SER A 372 -0.10 -36.39 -4.59
N LEU A 373 0.68 -36.73 -3.56
CA LEU A 373 2.12 -36.94 -3.66
C LEU A 373 2.52 -38.08 -4.62
N PRO A 374 1.89 -39.27 -4.60
CA PRO A 374 2.23 -40.33 -5.55
C PRO A 374 2.02 -39.92 -6.99
N PHE A 375 0.99 -39.11 -7.25
CA PHE A 375 0.68 -38.61 -8.58
C PHE A 375 1.70 -37.55 -9.03
N ILE A 376 2.14 -36.66 -8.12
CA ILE A 376 3.19 -35.66 -8.41
C ILE A 376 4.51 -36.35 -8.78
N LEU A 377 4.83 -37.45 -8.08
CA LEU A 377 6.05 -38.24 -8.28
C LEU A 377 5.97 -39.22 -9.46
N ALA A 378 4.80 -39.38 -10.08
CA ALA A 378 4.62 -40.28 -11.21
C ALA A 378 5.52 -39.87 -12.39
N PRO A 379 6.14 -40.84 -13.10
CA PRO A 379 7.05 -40.54 -14.18
C PRO A 379 6.32 -39.88 -15.37
N PRO A 380 6.85 -38.80 -15.97
CA PRO A 380 6.13 -37.96 -16.95
C PRO A 380 5.59 -38.72 -18.17
N HIS A 381 6.36 -39.70 -18.66
CA HIS A 381 6.05 -40.43 -19.90
C HIS A 381 4.69 -41.14 -19.88
N ARG A 382 4.21 -41.58 -18.71
CA ARG A 382 2.90 -42.25 -18.60
C ARG A 382 1.73 -41.27 -18.74
N LEU A 383 1.93 -40.03 -18.27
CA LEU A 383 0.89 -39.00 -18.28
C LEU A 383 0.72 -38.38 -19.67
N GLU A 384 1.79 -38.32 -20.46
CA GLU A 384 1.78 -37.75 -21.81
C GLU A 384 1.04 -38.62 -22.84
N VAL A 385 1.03 -39.95 -22.68
CA VAL A 385 0.38 -40.86 -23.63
C VAL A 385 -1.15 -40.78 -23.53
N ASN A 386 -1.67 -40.61 -22.31
CA ASN A 386 -3.10 -40.63 -22.02
C ASN A 386 -3.78 -39.31 -22.46
N ARG A 387 -4.71 -39.38 -23.43
CA ARG A 387 -5.44 -38.21 -23.98
C ARG A 387 -6.21 -37.43 -22.90
N PRO A 388 -7.03 -38.07 -22.04
CA PRO A 388 -7.65 -37.41 -20.89
C PRO A 388 -6.68 -36.64 -20.00
N LEU A 389 -5.52 -37.24 -19.65
CA LEU A 389 -4.53 -36.57 -18.80
C LEU A 389 -3.87 -35.38 -19.53
N ARG A 390 -3.64 -35.47 -20.84
CA ARG A 390 -3.18 -34.31 -21.61
C ARG A 390 -4.18 -33.17 -21.63
N LEU A 391 -5.48 -33.47 -21.74
CA LEU A 391 -6.53 -32.46 -21.64
C LEU A 391 -6.52 -31.80 -20.26
N LEU A 392 -6.44 -32.59 -19.19
CA LEU A 392 -6.34 -32.05 -17.82
C LEU A 392 -5.07 -31.20 -17.64
N ALA A 393 -3.92 -31.63 -18.17
CA ALA A 393 -2.69 -30.83 -18.14
C ALA A 393 -2.83 -29.51 -18.92
N TRP A 394 -3.58 -29.51 -20.02
CA TRP A 394 -3.88 -28.29 -20.75
C TRP A 394 -4.78 -27.36 -19.93
N ILE A 395 -5.87 -27.90 -19.35
CA ILE A 395 -6.78 -27.15 -18.48
C ILE A 395 -6.01 -26.54 -17.30
N GLY A 396 -5.13 -27.30 -16.65
CA GLY A 396 -4.31 -26.77 -15.56
C GLY A 396 -3.29 -25.71 -16.01
N GLY A 397 -2.70 -25.86 -17.19
CA GLY A 397 -1.86 -24.81 -17.78
C GLY A 397 -2.64 -23.52 -18.09
N ALA A 398 -3.89 -23.67 -18.52
CA ALA A 398 -4.82 -22.60 -18.88
C ALA A 398 -5.78 -22.22 -17.74
N SER A 399 -5.47 -22.58 -16.49
CA SER A 399 -6.42 -22.56 -15.36
C SER A 399 -7.14 -21.22 -15.18
N TYR A 400 -6.42 -20.12 -15.28
CA TYR A 400 -7.00 -18.77 -15.16
C TYR A 400 -7.95 -18.45 -16.30
N ALA A 401 -7.56 -18.76 -17.54
CA ALA A 401 -8.41 -18.51 -18.70
C ALA A 401 -9.71 -19.32 -18.63
N VAL A 402 -9.63 -20.56 -18.15
CA VAL A 402 -10.81 -21.42 -17.95
C VAL A 402 -11.76 -20.80 -16.92
N LEU A 403 -11.25 -20.33 -15.78
CA LEU A 403 -12.08 -19.70 -14.74
C LEU A 403 -12.67 -18.35 -15.18
N ILE A 404 -11.87 -17.50 -15.84
CA ILE A 404 -12.29 -16.22 -16.41
C ILE A 404 -13.47 -16.40 -17.37
N VAL A 405 -13.43 -17.45 -18.19
CA VAL A 405 -14.51 -17.76 -19.13
C VAL A 405 -15.69 -18.39 -18.42
N ASN A 406 -15.44 -19.20 -17.39
CA ASN A 406 -16.47 -19.95 -16.70
C ASN A 406 -17.46 -19.03 -15.97
N GLU A 407 -16.98 -17.99 -15.30
CA GLU A 407 -17.85 -17.17 -14.47
C GLU A 407 -18.95 -16.45 -15.26
N PRO A 408 -18.66 -15.71 -16.34
CA PRO A 408 -19.71 -15.09 -17.15
C PRO A 408 -20.64 -16.13 -17.78
N PHE A 409 -20.08 -17.29 -18.15
CA PHE A 409 -20.87 -18.37 -18.72
C PHE A 409 -21.82 -18.97 -17.69
N ARG A 410 -21.41 -19.04 -16.41
CA ARG A 410 -22.27 -19.41 -15.28
C ARG A 410 -23.47 -18.47 -15.17
N TYR A 411 -23.28 -17.15 -15.32
CA TYR A 411 -24.39 -16.17 -15.30
C TYR A 411 -25.43 -16.44 -16.40
N ILE A 412 -24.96 -16.68 -17.63
CA ILE A 412 -25.83 -16.99 -18.77
C ILE A 412 -26.61 -18.29 -18.52
N MET A 413 -25.93 -19.32 -18.02
CA MET A 413 -26.55 -20.63 -17.80
C MET A 413 -27.53 -20.61 -16.63
N SER A 414 -27.23 -19.86 -15.58
CA SER A 414 -28.18 -19.67 -14.46
C SER A 414 -29.47 -18.99 -14.90
N LEU A 415 -29.43 -18.10 -15.91
CA LEU A 415 -30.62 -17.53 -16.53
C LEU A 415 -31.44 -18.60 -17.27
N MET A 416 -30.79 -19.39 -18.14
CA MET A 416 -31.46 -20.45 -18.92
C MET A 416 -32.08 -21.54 -18.05
N ARG A 417 -31.49 -21.79 -16.88
CA ARG A 417 -31.93 -22.84 -15.96
C ARG A 417 -33.31 -22.60 -15.37
N LEU A 418 -33.72 -21.35 -15.16
CA LEU A 418 -35.04 -21.05 -14.58
C LEU A 418 -36.18 -21.70 -15.37
N GLU A 419 -35.92 -22.06 -16.62
CA GLU A 419 -36.87 -22.65 -17.57
C GLU A 419 -36.72 -24.18 -17.77
N LEU A 420 -35.69 -24.84 -17.21
CA LEU A 420 -35.36 -26.25 -17.51
C LEU A 420 -35.43 -27.22 -16.31
N PRO A 421 -35.98 -28.44 -16.48
CA PRO A 421 -35.97 -29.48 -15.44
C PRO A 421 -34.54 -29.96 -15.07
N VAL A 422 -34.32 -30.33 -13.81
CA VAL A 422 -33.02 -30.83 -13.29
C VAL A 422 -32.48 -32.02 -14.09
N ALA A 423 -33.35 -32.92 -14.56
CA ALA A 423 -32.98 -34.09 -15.35
C ALA A 423 -32.36 -33.73 -16.72
N VAL A 424 -32.78 -32.61 -17.32
CA VAL A 424 -32.23 -32.08 -18.59
C VAL A 424 -30.93 -31.33 -18.33
N TRP A 425 -30.80 -30.74 -17.15
CA TRP A 425 -29.70 -29.85 -16.82
C TRP A 425 -28.37 -30.56 -16.59
N LEU A 426 -28.37 -31.76 -16.00
CA LEU A 426 -27.13 -32.52 -15.77
C LEU A 426 -26.42 -32.91 -17.09
N PRO A 427 -27.11 -33.44 -18.13
CA PRO A 427 -26.53 -33.60 -19.46
C PRO A 427 -26.02 -32.29 -20.08
N VAL A 428 -26.75 -31.18 -19.92
CA VAL A 428 -26.33 -29.87 -20.44
C VAL A 428 -24.98 -29.44 -19.82
N LEU A 429 -24.80 -29.66 -18.52
CA LEU A 429 -23.54 -29.36 -17.85
C LEU A 429 -22.37 -30.21 -18.39
N VAL A 430 -22.55 -31.53 -18.47
CA VAL A 430 -21.47 -32.45 -18.85
C VAL A 430 -21.13 -32.35 -20.34
N VAL A 431 -22.14 -32.25 -21.20
CA VAL A 431 -21.98 -32.32 -22.66
C VAL A 431 -21.66 -30.95 -23.27
N PHE A 432 -22.24 -29.87 -22.75
CA PHE A 432 -22.10 -28.54 -23.35
C PHE A 432 -21.27 -27.60 -22.48
N TYR A 433 -21.57 -27.49 -21.19
CA TYR A 433 -20.95 -26.46 -20.36
C TYR A 433 -19.44 -26.61 -20.17
N TYR A 434 -18.97 -27.79 -19.76
CA TYR A 434 -17.53 -28.02 -19.59
C TYR A 434 -16.76 -27.94 -20.90
N PRO A 435 -17.16 -28.63 -21.98
CA PRO A 435 -16.42 -28.57 -23.24
C PRO A 435 -16.38 -27.16 -23.83
N LEU A 436 -17.48 -26.42 -23.75
CA LEU A 436 -17.55 -25.05 -24.26
C LEU A 436 -16.70 -24.08 -23.41
N SER A 437 -16.73 -24.19 -22.08
CA SER A 437 -15.87 -23.39 -21.19
C SER A 437 -14.38 -23.60 -21.54
N VAL A 438 -13.97 -24.85 -21.74
CA VAL A 438 -12.59 -25.22 -22.12
C VAL A 438 -12.25 -24.70 -23.52
N LEU A 439 -13.17 -24.80 -24.48
CA LEU A 439 -12.96 -24.34 -25.85
C LEU A 439 -12.81 -22.81 -25.93
N LEU A 440 -13.67 -22.06 -25.25
CA LEU A 440 -13.64 -20.60 -25.16
C LEU A 440 -12.45 -20.09 -24.34
N ALA A 441 -11.92 -20.88 -23.40
CA ALA A 441 -10.72 -20.52 -22.65
C ALA A 441 -9.45 -20.48 -23.50
N ARG A 442 -9.41 -21.21 -24.62
CA ARG A 442 -8.22 -21.28 -25.49
C ARG A 442 -7.79 -19.92 -26.04
N PRO A 443 -8.63 -19.12 -26.71
CA PRO A 443 -8.23 -17.80 -27.21
C PRO A 443 -7.77 -16.86 -26.08
N VAL A 444 -8.44 -16.88 -24.92
CA VAL A 444 -8.06 -16.10 -23.73
C VAL A 444 -6.68 -16.53 -23.22
N ALA A 445 -6.43 -17.84 -23.15
CA ALA A 445 -5.13 -18.37 -22.75
C ALA A 445 -4.02 -18.00 -23.74
N VAL A 446 -4.29 -17.98 -25.05
CA VAL A 446 -3.33 -17.55 -26.08
C VAL A 446 -3.04 -16.06 -25.95
N PHE A 447 -4.08 -15.24 -25.78
CA PHE A 447 -3.97 -13.79 -25.64
C PHE A 447 -3.07 -13.38 -24.47
N PHE A 448 -3.22 -14.02 -23.31
CA PHE A 448 -2.37 -13.77 -22.14
C PHE A 448 -1.04 -14.54 -22.14
N GLY A 449 -0.75 -15.33 -23.18
CA GLY A 449 0.44 -16.17 -23.23
C GLY A 449 0.50 -17.24 -22.14
N LEU A 450 -0.67 -17.70 -21.67
CA LEU A 450 -0.84 -18.78 -20.71
C LEU A 450 -0.77 -20.16 -21.37
N THR A 451 -0.99 -20.23 -22.69
CA THR A 451 -0.81 -21.49 -23.42
C THR A 451 0.65 -21.90 -23.45
N PRO A 452 0.95 -23.18 -23.17
CA PRO A 452 2.27 -23.74 -23.43
C PRO A 452 2.61 -23.53 -24.90
N LYS A 453 3.76 -22.92 -25.22
CA LYS A 453 4.22 -22.80 -26.60
C LYS A 453 4.41 -24.21 -27.16
N ALA A 454 3.46 -24.67 -27.97
CA ALA A 454 3.55 -25.94 -28.67
C ALA A 454 4.75 -25.86 -29.61
N GLY A 455 5.80 -26.63 -29.32
CA GLY A 455 6.88 -26.82 -30.28
C GLY A 455 8.06 -25.85 -30.20
N ALA A 456 8.58 -25.55 -29.00
CA ALA A 456 10.04 -25.52 -28.90
C ALA A 456 10.52 -26.99 -29.00
N ALA A 457 10.45 -27.57 -30.20
CA ALA A 457 11.07 -28.86 -30.47
C ALA A 457 12.53 -28.75 -29.98
N PRO A 458 13.06 -29.75 -29.27
CA PRO A 458 14.41 -29.69 -28.72
C PRO A 458 15.34 -29.29 -29.86
N ALA A 459 15.98 -28.11 -29.73
CA ALA A 459 16.78 -27.46 -30.76
C ALA A 459 18.01 -28.28 -31.22
N GLY A 460 18.13 -29.54 -30.78
CA GLY A 460 19.19 -30.47 -31.13
C GLY A 460 18.96 -31.27 -32.42
N ALA A 461 17.77 -31.29 -33.03
CA ALA A 461 17.53 -32.15 -34.21
C ALA A 461 17.70 -31.45 -35.58
N ALA A 462 17.69 -30.12 -35.66
CA ALA A 462 17.69 -29.40 -36.94
C ALA A 462 18.79 -28.32 -37.07
N ARG A 463 19.81 -28.32 -36.21
CA ARG A 463 21.03 -27.51 -36.47
C ARG A 463 21.95 -28.27 -37.44
N LYS A 464 21.42 -28.58 -38.63
CA LYS A 464 22.20 -29.00 -39.80
C LYS A 464 23.11 -27.81 -40.15
N LYS A 465 24.43 -28.04 -40.17
CA LYS A 465 25.51 -27.14 -40.61
C LYS A 465 25.02 -26.01 -41.53
N ARG A 466 24.62 -24.87 -40.98
CA ARG A 466 24.61 -23.61 -41.72
C ARG A 466 25.92 -22.94 -41.33
N ALA A 467 26.86 -22.95 -42.28
CA ALA A 467 28.12 -22.26 -42.16
C ALA A 467 27.85 -20.85 -41.64
N VAL A 468 28.57 -20.49 -40.58
CA VAL A 468 28.51 -19.16 -39.98
C VAL A 468 29.11 -18.21 -41.02
N GLU A 469 28.27 -17.63 -41.87
CA GLU A 469 28.60 -16.39 -42.54
C GLU A 469 28.76 -15.31 -41.46
N PRO A 470 29.86 -14.53 -41.48
CA PRO A 470 30.06 -13.46 -40.53
C PRO A 470 28.92 -12.46 -40.68
N ALA A 471 28.08 -12.38 -39.65
CA ALA A 471 26.95 -11.47 -39.65
C ALA A 471 27.48 -10.06 -39.89
N PRO A 472 26.95 -9.32 -40.88
CA PRO A 472 27.33 -7.93 -41.10
C PRO A 472 27.14 -7.17 -39.79
N GLN A 473 28.18 -6.46 -39.37
CA GLN A 473 28.15 -5.62 -38.17
C GLN A 473 26.87 -4.77 -38.23
N PRO A 474 25.93 -4.94 -37.29
CA PRO A 474 24.69 -4.18 -37.32
C PRO A 474 25.10 -2.71 -37.25
N ALA A 475 24.82 -1.98 -38.33
CA ALA A 475 24.97 -0.54 -38.38
C ALA A 475 24.37 0.01 -37.09
N ALA A 476 25.16 0.80 -36.36
CA ALA A 476 24.81 1.32 -35.05
C ALA A 476 23.42 1.96 -35.12
N GLU A 477 22.39 1.20 -34.71
CA GLU A 477 21.03 1.70 -34.60
C GLU A 477 21.16 2.96 -33.74
N PRO A 478 20.77 4.15 -34.25
CA PRO A 478 20.80 5.35 -33.45
C PRO A 478 20.07 5.01 -32.17
N ALA A 479 20.73 5.22 -31.03
CA ALA A 479 20.27 4.83 -29.71
C ALA A 479 18.95 5.54 -29.40
N ALA A 480 17.87 5.09 -30.05
CA ALA A 480 16.51 5.49 -29.81
C ALA A 480 16.35 5.28 -28.33
N SER A 481 16.15 6.38 -27.61
CA SER A 481 16.16 6.41 -26.16
C SER A 481 15.12 5.43 -25.67
N ARG A 482 15.51 4.17 -25.47
CA ARG A 482 14.64 3.13 -24.95
C ARG A 482 14.37 3.59 -23.54
N THR A 483 13.23 4.28 -23.37
CA THR A 483 12.65 4.57 -22.07
C THR A 483 12.77 3.28 -21.31
N THR A 484 13.60 3.27 -20.28
CA THR A 484 13.85 2.05 -19.53
C THR A 484 12.49 1.53 -19.04
N GLU A 485 12.28 0.21 -19.01
CA GLU A 485 11.03 -0.37 -18.50
C GLU A 485 10.63 0.25 -17.16
N ARG A 486 11.64 0.53 -16.32
CA ARG A 486 11.52 1.30 -15.07
C ARG A 486 10.84 2.66 -15.25
N GLU A 487 11.27 3.49 -16.20
CA GLU A 487 10.65 4.80 -16.43
C GLU A 487 9.18 4.68 -16.84
N ARG A 488 8.83 3.68 -17.65
CA ARG A 488 7.42 3.42 -18.03
C ARG A 488 6.57 3.12 -16.79
N TRP A 489 7.08 2.31 -15.85
CA TRP A 489 6.40 2.04 -14.59
C TRP A 489 6.20 3.29 -13.74
N MET A 490 7.22 4.12 -13.64
CA MET A 490 7.09 5.35 -12.85
C MET A 490 6.08 6.32 -13.47
N ARG A 491 5.94 6.35 -14.80
CA ARG A 491 4.85 7.08 -15.48
C ARG A 491 3.48 6.49 -15.18
N LEU A 492 3.35 5.15 -15.18
CA LEU A 492 2.09 4.49 -14.82
C LEU A 492 1.69 4.79 -13.38
N ILE A 493 2.65 4.81 -12.44
CA ILE A 493 2.40 5.23 -11.04
C ILE A 493 1.88 6.66 -11.00
N PHE A 494 2.48 7.58 -11.75
CA PHE A 494 2.00 8.96 -11.85
C PHE A 494 0.59 9.06 -12.43
N VAL A 495 0.27 8.31 -13.49
CA VAL A 495 -1.09 8.28 -14.06
C VAL A 495 -2.09 7.72 -13.05
N ALA A 496 -1.76 6.63 -12.36
CA ALA A 496 -2.60 6.07 -11.31
C ALA A 496 -2.81 7.07 -10.17
N ALA A 497 -1.78 7.83 -9.80
CA ALA A 497 -1.86 8.87 -8.81
C ALA A 497 -2.83 9.99 -9.20
N VAL A 498 -2.78 10.46 -10.44
CA VAL A 498 -3.73 11.44 -10.97
C VAL A 498 -5.16 10.90 -10.96
N ILE A 499 -5.37 9.62 -11.32
CA ILE A 499 -6.70 9.00 -11.28
C ILE A 499 -7.24 8.96 -9.83
N VAL A 500 -6.40 8.59 -8.86
CA VAL A 500 -6.77 8.62 -7.44
C VAL A 500 -7.17 10.03 -7.01
N HIS A 501 -6.41 11.06 -7.42
CA HIS A 501 -6.77 12.46 -7.14
C HIS A 501 -8.11 12.86 -7.74
N VAL A 502 -8.37 12.50 -8.99
CA VAL A 502 -9.66 12.77 -9.64
C VAL A 502 -10.81 12.10 -8.89
N VAL A 503 -10.61 10.90 -8.35
CA VAL A 503 -11.61 10.25 -7.48
C VAL A 503 -11.84 11.04 -6.20
N MET A 504 -10.76 11.53 -5.56
CA MET A 504 -10.88 12.40 -4.38
C MET A 504 -11.64 13.69 -4.71
N PHE A 505 -11.28 14.36 -5.80
CA PHE A 505 -11.94 15.59 -6.24
C PHE A 505 -13.43 15.37 -6.56
N VAL A 506 -13.78 14.31 -7.29
CA VAL A 506 -15.19 13.97 -7.57
C VAL A 506 -15.95 13.65 -6.28
N SER A 507 -15.27 13.02 -5.31
CA SER A 507 -15.85 12.75 -3.99
C SER A 507 -16.18 14.04 -3.22
N LEU A 508 -15.56 15.19 -3.48
CA LEU A 508 -15.94 16.45 -2.83
C LEU A 508 -17.39 16.86 -3.15
N PHE A 509 -17.91 16.44 -4.31
CA PHE A 509 -19.30 16.69 -4.71
C PHE A 509 -20.28 15.65 -4.19
N GLN A 510 -19.83 14.40 -4.08
CA GLN A 510 -20.70 13.24 -3.83
C GLN A 510 -20.58 12.65 -2.42
N GLY A 511 -19.55 13.03 -1.68
CA GLY A 511 -19.28 12.57 -0.31
C GLY A 511 -18.85 11.11 -0.19
N TYR A 512 -18.41 10.44 -1.26
CA TYR A 512 -18.10 9.00 -1.23
C TYR A 512 -16.97 8.62 -0.27
N LEU A 513 -15.99 9.49 -0.11
CA LEU A 513 -14.85 9.29 0.78
C LEU A 513 -15.08 9.89 2.17
N ASN A 514 -16.15 10.67 2.40
CA ASN A 514 -16.41 11.30 3.71
C ASN A 514 -16.38 10.29 4.87
N PRO A 515 -17.02 9.10 4.76
CA PRO A 515 -17.02 8.14 5.86
C PRO A 515 -15.63 7.59 6.21
N LEU A 516 -14.63 7.77 5.34
CA LEU A 516 -13.26 7.32 5.61
C LEU A 516 -12.53 8.22 6.62
N PHE A 517 -13.05 9.41 6.90
CA PHE A 517 -12.38 10.40 7.74
C PHE A 517 -13.32 10.94 8.81
N ASP A 518 -12.88 10.89 10.06
CA ASP A 518 -13.61 11.45 11.22
C ASP A 518 -14.09 12.89 10.96
N ASN A 519 -13.16 13.75 10.50
CA ASN A 519 -13.45 15.15 10.23
C ASN A 519 -14.51 15.35 9.14
N ALA A 520 -14.54 14.52 8.09
CA ALA A 520 -15.49 14.70 7.00
C ALA A 520 -16.85 14.07 7.30
N ASP A 521 -16.85 13.00 8.11
CA ASP A 521 -18.05 12.27 8.52
C ASP A 521 -18.85 13.08 9.56
N GLN A 522 -18.17 13.67 10.55
CA GLN A 522 -18.82 14.40 11.65
C GLN A 522 -19.00 15.88 11.37
N GLN A 523 -18.23 16.47 10.46
CA GLN A 523 -18.26 17.89 10.19
C GLN A 523 -18.81 18.21 8.80
N ARG A 524 -19.20 19.47 8.63
CA ARG A 524 -19.78 19.95 7.39
C ARG A 524 -18.70 20.49 6.46
N GLN A 525 -18.89 20.28 5.16
CA GLN A 525 -18.02 20.81 4.12
C GLN A 525 -17.85 22.34 4.25
N ALA A 526 -16.67 22.87 3.97
CA ALA A 526 -16.36 24.31 4.04
C ALA A 526 -16.48 24.97 5.43
N ILE A 527 -16.64 24.20 6.53
CA ILE A 527 -16.81 24.74 7.88
C ILE A 527 -15.70 25.72 8.29
N ASP A 528 -14.46 25.45 7.91
CA ASP A 528 -13.32 26.31 8.25
C ASP A 528 -13.12 27.44 7.23
N PHE A 529 -13.47 27.22 5.97
CA PHE A 529 -13.50 28.31 5.00
C PHE A 529 -14.52 29.38 5.43
N PHE A 530 -15.71 28.96 5.88
CA PHE A 530 -16.73 29.87 6.37
C PHE A 530 -16.31 30.61 7.65
N SER A 531 -15.42 30.04 8.47
CA SER A 531 -14.83 30.79 9.59
C SER A 531 -14.04 32.01 9.12
N ILE A 532 -13.23 31.86 8.06
CA ILE A 532 -12.44 32.95 7.46
C ILE A 532 -13.34 33.96 6.77
N TYR A 533 -14.30 33.46 5.99
CA TYR A 533 -15.30 34.30 5.34
C TYR A 533 -16.00 35.19 6.36
N GLN A 534 -16.45 34.59 7.48
CA GLN A 534 -17.13 35.30 8.56
C GLN A 534 -16.23 36.33 9.26
N GLY A 535 -14.96 35.99 9.50
CA GLY A 535 -13.96 36.92 10.02
C GLY A 535 -13.81 38.15 9.11
N GLY A 536 -13.80 37.93 7.78
CA GLY A 536 -13.82 38.99 6.77
C GLY A 536 -15.09 39.85 6.79
N THR A 537 -16.26 39.22 6.89
CA THR A 537 -17.55 39.94 7.01
C THR A 537 -17.55 40.86 8.23
N ARG A 538 -17.08 40.37 9.37
CA ARG A 538 -17.00 41.18 10.60
C ARG A 538 -15.98 42.29 10.51
N ALA A 539 -14.84 42.04 9.88
CA ALA A 539 -13.86 43.07 9.59
C ALA A 539 -14.48 44.21 8.74
N LEU A 540 -15.30 43.88 7.73
CA LEU A 540 -16.04 44.88 6.92
C LEU A 540 -17.05 45.69 7.75
N HIS A 541 -17.66 45.08 8.76
CA HIS A 541 -18.62 45.74 9.65
C HIS A 541 -17.97 46.36 10.90
N LEU A 542 -16.63 46.41 10.98
CA LEU A 542 -15.87 46.94 12.12
C LEU A 542 -16.25 46.27 13.46
N GLN A 543 -16.58 44.98 13.42
CA GLN A 543 -16.91 44.15 14.58
C GLN A 543 -15.69 43.33 15.02
N GLY A 544 -15.72 42.82 16.26
CA GLY A 544 -14.73 41.87 16.75
C GLY A 544 -14.73 40.58 15.92
N ILE A 545 -13.65 40.33 15.17
CA ILE A 545 -13.52 39.20 14.24
C ILE A 545 -13.61 37.83 14.96
N TYR A 546 -13.29 37.78 16.27
CA TYR A 546 -13.33 36.56 17.08
C TYR A 546 -14.64 36.35 17.86
N SER A 547 -15.64 37.21 17.71
CA SER A 547 -16.94 37.01 18.37
C SER A 547 -17.59 35.66 17.95
N TRP A 548 -18.40 35.02 18.80
CA TRP A 548 -19.00 33.70 18.50
C TRP A 548 -20.52 33.76 18.32
N THR A 549 -21.03 34.81 17.69
CA THR A 549 -22.41 34.84 17.20
C THR A 549 -22.42 34.25 15.80
N ILE A 550 -23.19 33.18 15.54
CA ILE A 550 -23.34 32.64 14.17
C ILE A 550 -24.21 33.63 13.38
N PRO A 551 -23.68 34.37 12.40
CA PRO A 551 -24.42 35.43 11.69
C PRO A 551 -25.01 34.93 10.37
N ASP A 552 -25.97 35.69 9.83
CA ASP A 552 -26.71 35.39 8.60
C ASP A 552 -25.86 35.22 7.32
N SER A 553 -24.57 35.57 7.35
CA SER A 553 -23.71 35.60 6.15
C SER A 553 -23.20 34.24 5.67
N VAL A 554 -23.15 33.23 6.53
CA VAL A 554 -22.72 31.86 6.18
C VAL A 554 -23.65 30.83 6.84
N PRO A 555 -23.85 29.64 6.24
CA PRO A 555 -24.80 28.66 6.77
C PRO A 555 -24.34 28.03 8.10
N TYR A 556 -23.03 27.99 8.34
CA TYR A 556 -22.35 27.51 9.55
C TYR A 556 -20.88 27.91 9.46
N ALA A 557 -20.16 27.91 10.58
CA ALA A 557 -18.72 28.15 10.60
C ALA A 557 -18.09 27.54 11.86
N ALA A 558 -16.81 27.18 11.80
CA ALA A 558 -15.99 26.96 12.99
C ALA A 558 -15.58 28.31 13.62
N PRO A 559 -15.11 28.34 14.89
CA PRO A 559 -14.57 29.56 15.48
C PRO A 559 -13.36 30.07 14.70
N TYR A 560 -13.32 31.38 14.44
CA TYR A 560 -12.18 32.00 13.79
C TYR A 560 -10.94 31.94 14.70
N ARG A 561 -9.82 31.40 14.20
CA ARG A 561 -8.58 31.18 14.98
C ARG A 561 -7.32 31.78 14.36
N TYR A 562 -7.44 32.45 13.22
CA TYR A 562 -6.31 32.93 12.43
C TYR A 562 -5.89 34.34 12.84
N LEU A 563 -4.69 34.79 12.44
CA LEU A 563 -4.22 36.14 12.75
C LEU A 563 -5.15 37.21 12.15
N PRO A 564 -5.30 38.39 12.80
CA PRO A 564 -6.13 39.48 12.29
C PRO A 564 -5.86 39.85 10.83
N VAL A 565 -4.58 39.95 10.43
CA VAL A 565 -4.19 40.29 9.05
C VAL A 565 -4.87 39.42 8.00
N PHE A 566 -5.17 38.16 8.32
CA PHE A 566 -5.76 37.22 7.39
C PHE A 566 -7.27 37.47 7.19
N ALA A 567 -7.99 37.88 8.23
CA ALA A 567 -9.39 38.33 8.11
C ALA A 567 -9.48 39.57 7.21
N PHE A 568 -8.61 40.56 7.44
CA PHE A 568 -8.58 41.82 6.69
C PHE A 568 -8.04 41.71 5.26
N THR A 569 -7.49 40.55 4.87
CA THR A 569 -6.99 40.30 3.52
C THR A 569 -7.81 39.22 2.83
N GLY A 570 -7.48 37.96 3.09
CA GLY A 570 -8.18 36.81 2.51
C GLY A 570 -9.67 36.83 2.81
N GLY A 571 -10.05 37.01 4.09
CA GLY A 571 -11.46 37.05 4.51
C GLY A 571 -12.27 38.09 3.73
N ILE A 572 -11.81 39.35 3.71
CA ILE A 572 -12.47 40.44 2.96
C ILE A 572 -12.52 40.13 1.45
N ALA A 573 -11.42 39.62 0.86
CA ALA A 573 -11.39 39.33 -0.57
C ALA A 573 -12.46 38.30 -0.99
N PHE A 574 -12.68 37.25 -0.20
CA PHE A 574 -13.72 36.26 -0.50
C PHE A 574 -15.14 36.78 -0.30
N ASN A 575 -15.35 37.82 0.52
CA ASN A 575 -16.66 38.48 0.68
C ASN A 575 -17.14 39.20 -0.59
N ALA A 576 -16.29 39.34 -1.62
CA ALA A 576 -16.71 39.78 -2.95
C ALA A 576 -17.58 38.74 -3.69
N LEU A 577 -17.63 37.50 -3.20
CA LEU A 577 -18.40 36.40 -3.77
C LEU A 577 -19.40 35.88 -2.73
N ARG A 578 -20.43 35.17 -3.19
CA ARG A 578 -21.29 34.40 -2.27
C ARG A 578 -20.44 33.31 -1.56
N PRO A 579 -20.75 32.92 -0.31
CA PRO A 579 -19.91 32.01 0.47
C PRO A 579 -19.50 30.73 -0.27
N TRP A 580 -20.46 30.03 -0.89
CA TRP A 580 -20.18 28.81 -1.65
C TRP A 580 -19.34 29.05 -2.90
N ALA A 581 -19.52 30.16 -3.61
CA ALA A 581 -18.69 30.52 -4.74
C ALA A 581 -17.26 30.86 -4.29
N GLY A 582 -17.11 31.54 -3.15
CA GLY A 582 -15.82 31.77 -2.52
C GLY A 582 -15.12 30.47 -2.13
N TYR A 583 -15.85 29.50 -1.57
CA TYR A 583 -15.32 28.18 -1.23
C TYR A 583 -14.80 27.43 -2.45
N TRP A 584 -15.55 27.38 -3.55
CA TRP A 584 -15.10 26.70 -4.77
C TRP A 584 -13.92 27.41 -5.44
N LEU A 585 -13.87 28.74 -5.43
CA LEU A 585 -12.69 29.48 -5.88
C LEU A 585 -11.47 29.14 -5.01
N TRP A 586 -11.67 28.94 -3.71
CA TRP A 586 -10.62 28.51 -2.80
C TRP A 586 -10.16 27.07 -3.11
N VAL A 587 -11.07 26.14 -3.42
CA VAL A 587 -10.71 24.78 -3.89
C VAL A 587 -9.86 24.86 -5.17
N ASP A 588 -10.28 25.66 -6.16
CA ASP A 588 -9.52 25.85 -7.40
C ASP A 588 -8.10 26.39 -7.15
N LEU A 589 -7.95 27.31 -6.19
CA LEU A 589 -6.65 27.83 -5.79
C LEU A 589 -5.74 26.71 -5.23
N ILE A 590 -6.29 25.82 -4.39
CA ILE A 590 -5.56 24.68 -3.84
C ILE A 590 -5.11 23.72 -4.95
N GLU A 591 -5.99 23.40 -5.90
CA GLU A 591 -5.68 22.54 -7.05
C GLU A 591 -4.57 23.12 -7.94
N ILE A 592 -4.63 24.43 -8.23
CA ILE A 592 -3.58 25.12 -8.99
C ILE A 592 -2.23 25.01 -8.25
N MET A 593 -2.23 25.21 -6.94
CA MET A 593 -1.02 25.08 -6.12
C MET A 593 -0.50 23.65 -6.06
N LEU A 594 -1.39 22.66 -5.97
CA LEU A 594 -1.05 21.24 -6.01
C LEU A 594 -0.31 20.89 -7.31
N VAL A 595 -0.86 21.29 -8.45
CA VAL A 595 -0.25 21.07 -9.77
C VAL A 595 1.08 21.82 -9.90
N ALA A 596 1.15 23.06 -9.45
CA ALA A 596 2.38 23.86 -9.47
C ALA A 596 3.50 23.20 -8.64
N ASN A 597 3.17 22.74 -7.43
CA ASN A 597 4.13 22.05 -6.57
C ASN A 597 4.58 20.73 -7.17
N ALA A 598 3.67 19.92 -7.73
CA ALA A 598 4.00 18.68 -8.42
C ALA A 598 4.92 18.92 -9.63
N TRP A 599 4.65 19.97 -10.41
CA TRP A 599 5.49 20.37 -11.54
C TRP A 599 6.88 20.83 -11.09
N MET A 600 6.97 21.66 -10.05
CA MET A 600 8.26 22.07 -9.48
C MET A 600 9.06 20.86 -8.97
N THR A 601 8.41 19.93 -8.25
CA THR A 601 9.01 18.67 -7.79
C THR A 601 9.55 17.85 -8.96
N PHE A 602 8.75 17.72 -10.03
CA PHE A 602 9.16 17.01 -11.23
C PHE A 602 10.42 17.64 -11.85
N ARG A 603 10.48 18.97 -11.91
CA ARG A 603 11.60 19.72 -12.51
C ARG A 603 12.87 19.66 -11.67
N MET A 604 12.77 19.70 -10.34
CA MET A 604 13.94 19.69 -9.44
C MET A 604 14.54 18.28 -9.26
N THR A 605 13.76 17.23 -9.48
CA THR A 605 14.23 15.85 -9.27
C THR A 605 15.17 15.41 -10.41
N ARG A 606 16.47 15.37 -10.11
CA ARG A 606 17.52 15.02 -11.09
C ARG A 606 17.39 13.60 -11.66
N ASP A 607 16.91 12.67 -10.85
CA ASP A 607 16.76 11.27 -11.26
C ASP A 607 15.50 11.08 -12.11
N ARG A 608 15.69 10.76 -13.39
CA ARG A 608 14.61 10.63 -14.38
C ARG A 608 13.53 9.62 -14.00
N SER A 609 13.87 8.59 -13.23
CA SER A 609 12.88 7.61 -12.77
C SER A 609 12.10 8.16 -11.58
N TRP A 610 12.78 8.79 -10.63
CA TRP A 610 12.17 9.27 -9.38
C TRP A 610 11.37 10.56 -9.52
N ARG A 611 11.59 11.38 -10.55
CA ARG A 611 10.79 12.60 -10.77
C ARG A 611 9.28 12.33 -10.88
N TRP A 612 8.91 11.22 -11.51
CA TRP A 612 7.51 10.80 -11.65
C TRP A 612 6.94 10.36 -10.30
N VAL A 613 7.71 9.58 -9.54
CA VAL A 613 7.31 9.13 -8.19
C VAL A 613 7.14 10.33 -7.26
N ALA A 614 8.13 11.23 -7.20
CA ALA A 614 8.10 12.40 -6.34
C ALA A 614 6.93 13.33 -6.68
N ALA A 615 6.63 13.53 -7.98
CA ALA A 615 5.47 14.30 -8.40
C ALA A 615 4.14 13.59 -8.08
N ALA A 616 4.09 12.26 -8.20
CA ALA A 616 2.90 11.46 -7.88
C ALA A 616 2.48 11.58 -6.41
N LEU A 617 3.42 11.82 -5.49
CA LEU A 617 3.14 11.97 -4.06
C LEU A 617 2.14 13.09 -3.76
N TRP A 618 2.10 14.16 -4.57
CA TRP A 618 1.13 15.24 -4.38
C TRP A 618 -0.31 14.79 -4.62
N PHE A 619 -0.53 13.89 -5.58
CA PHE A 619 -1.86 13.49 -6.05
C PHE A 619 -2.49 12.32 -5.28
N VAL A 620 -1.74 11.63 -4.42
CA VAL A 620 -2.27 10.46 -3.66
C VAL A 620 -2.31 10.69 -2.17
N PHE A 621 -2.10 11.92 -1.71
CA PHE A 621 -2.04 12.22 -0.28
C PHE A 621 -3.42 12.61 0.24
N THR A 622 -4.14 11.65 0.84
CA THR A 622 -5.54 11.85 1.26
C THR A 622 -5.81 13.03 2.20
N PRO A 623 -4.87 13.53 3.04
CA PRO A 623 -5.10 14.78 3.76
C PRO A 623 -5.41 16.00 2.87
N VAL A 624 -5.01 16.00 1.58
CA VAL A 624 -5.39 17.06 0.63
C VAL A 624 -6.90 17.08 0.41
N TYR A 625 -7.53 15.91 0.28
CA TYR A 625 -9.00 15.79 0.17
C TYR A 625 -9.70 16.42 1.37
N LEU A 626 -9.22 16.13 2.59
CA LEU A 626 -9.79 16.70 3.80
C LEU A 626 -9.61 18.21 3.85
N GLU A 627 -8.47 18.70 3.40
CA GLU A 627 -8.21 20.12 3.38
C GLU A 627 -9.21 20.84 2.49
N GLU A 628 -9.38 20.34 1.25
CA GLU A 628 -10.40 20.78 0.28
C GLU A 628 -11.81 20.65 0.84
N TYR A 629 -12.16 19.54 1.48
CA TYR A 629 -13.47 19.33 2.07
C TYR A 629 -13.78 20.35 3.17
N MET A 630 -12.86 20.56 4.11
CA MET A 630 -13.10 21.43 5.27
C MET A 630 -12.96 22.93 4.95
N GLY A 631 -12.20 23.29 3.91
CA GLY A 631 -11.89 24.69 3.65
C GLY A 631 -10.70 25.23 4.45
N GLN A 632 -9.75 24.37 4.80
CA GLN A 632 -8.65 24.66 5.72
C GLN A 632 -7.44 25.28 5.02
N TRP A 633 -6.70 26.14 5.73
CA TRP A 633 -5.60 26.92 5.12
C TRP A 633 -4.21 26.32 5.30
N SER A 634 -4.12 25.08 5.79
CA SER A 634 -2.83 24.45 6.08
C SER A 634 -2.11 23.98 4.82
N PHE A 635 -2.81 23.63 3.74
CA PHE A 635 -2.15 23.31 2.46
C PHE A 635 -1.55 24.54 1.78
N LEU A 636 -2.21 25.71 1.85
CA LEU A 636 -1.60 26.96 1.37
C LEU A 636 -0.32 27.27 2.15
N MET A 637 -0.38 27.16 3.48
CA MET A 637 0.81 27.30 4.33
C MET A 637 1.90 26.27 3.96
N ALA A 638 1.52 25.00 3.73
CA ALA A 638 2.44 23.93 3.32
C ALA A 638 3.11 24.23 1.96
N THR A 639 2.38 24.81 1.01
CA THR A 639 2.91 25.26 -0.28
C THR A 639 3.98 26.35 -0.08
N LEU A 640 3.71 27.34 0.77
CA LEU A 640 4.68 28.39 1.08
C LEU A 640 5.90 27.84 1.85
N MET A 641 5.70 26.86 2.74
CA MET A 641 6.79 26.13 3.39
C MET A 641 7.63 25.33 2.39
N PHE A 642 7.01 24.70 1.38
CA PHE A 642 7.70 24.02 0.29
C PHE A 642 8.58 25.00 -0.51
N TRP A 643 8.03 26.15 -0.92
CA TRP A 643 8.79 27.17 -1.65
C TRP A 643 9.91 27.77 -0.79
N THR A 644 9.67 27.93 0.52
CA THR A 644 10.71 28.32 1.50
C THR A 644 11.87 27.31 1.47
N ALA A 645 11.58 26.02 1.60
CA ALA A 645 12.62 24.99 1.64
C ALA A 645 13.38 24.88 0.31
N VAL A 646 12.69 24.96 -0.82
CA VAL A 646 13.30 24.96 -2.17
C VAL A 646 14.24 26.15 -2.32
N THR A 647 13.77 27.37 -2.02
CA THR A 647 14.58 28.59 -2.17
C THR A 647 15.75 28.65 -1.18
N LEU A 648 15.61 28.10 0.04
CA LEU A 648 16.75 27.90 0.94
C LEU A 648 17.78 26.94 0.37
N ALA A 649 17.35 25.81 -0.18
CA ALA A 649 18.24 24.83 -0.80
C ALA A 649 18.98 25.39 -2.03
N GLU A 650 18.38 26.35 -2.73
CA GLU A 650 18.99 27.12 -3.81
C GLU A 650 19.86 28.30 -3.33
N GLY A 651 19.89 28.60 -2.03
CA GLY A 651 20.64 29.73 -1.46
C GLY A 651 19.96 31.10 -1.61
N ARG A 652 18.71 31.17 -2.05
CA ARG A 652 17.93 32.41 -2.25
C ARG A 652 17.28 32.89 -0.95
N ARG A 653 18.11 33.36 -0.01
CA ARG A 653 17.72 33.65 1.38
C ARG A 653 16.58 34.66 1.54
N ALA A 654 16.62 35.79 0.82
CA ALA A 654 15.58 36.83 0.94
C ALA A 654 14.20 36.34 0.47
N LEU A 655 14.16 35.64 -0.66
CA LEU A 655 12.93 35.06 -1.21
C LEU A 655 12.38 33.97 -0.30
N SER A 656 13.25 33.12 0.26
CA SER A 656 12.85 32.18 1.30
C SER A 656 12.21 32.86 2.50
N GLY A 657 12.81 33.95 2.98
CA GLY A 657 12.28 34.73 4.09
C GLY A 657 10.90 35.33 3.79
N ALA A 658 10.67 35.78 2.55
CA ALA A 658 9.38 36.28 2.11
C ALA A 658 8.30 35.18 2.10
N TRP A 659 8.61 34.01 1.55
CA TRP A 659 7.67 32.88 1.56
C TRP A 659 7.37 32.37 2.96
N TRP A 660 8.38 32.28 3.82
CA TRP A 660 8.18 31.91 5.22
C TRP A 660 7.39 32.96 5.98
N GLY A 661 7.67 34.25 5.79
CA GLY A 661 6.90 35.33 6.39
C GLY A 661 5.42 35.28 6.01
N ALA A 662 5.11 35.09 4.73
CA ALA A 662 3.74 34.92 4.25
C ALA A 662 3.06 33.69 4.89
N SER A 663 3.77 32.57 4.97
CA SER A 663 3.31 31.35 5.64
C SER A 663 2.93 31.61 7.11
N VAL A 664 3.76 32.35 7.85
CA VAL A 664 3.55 32.67 9.27
C VAL A 664 2.37 33.64 9.46
N LEU A 665 2.19 34.61 8.56
CA LEU A 665 1.07 35.55 8.60
C LEU A 665 -0.28 34.89 8.30
N ILE A 666 -0.30 33.82 7.50
CA ILE A 666 -1.51 33.01 7.28
C ILE A 666 -1.80 32.17 8.52
N LYS A 667 -0.83 31.35 8.96
CA LYS A 667 -0.98 30.46 10.12
C LYS A 667 0.34 30.37 10.87
N THR A 668 0.29 30.69 12.17
CA THR A 668 1.47 30.83 13.04
C THR A 668 2.26 29.53 13.22
N ASN A 669 1.65 28.39 12.93
CA ASN A 669 2.27 27.06 13.07
C ASN A 669 3.61 26.93 12.32
N SER A 670 3.78 27.61 11.19
CA SER A 670 5.03 27.60 10.42
C SER A 670 6.17 28.40 11.07
N ALA A 671 5.91 29.15 12.14
CA ALA A 671 6.94 29.82 12.93
C ALA A 671 7.93 28.81 13.56
N LEU A 672 7.52 27.53 13.67
CA LEU A 672 8.37 26.43 14.11
C LEU A 672 9.63 26.22 13.24
N LEU A 673 9.67 26.77 12.02
CA LEU A 673 10.87 26.75 11.18
C LEU A 673 11.93 27.80 11.58
N GLY A 674 11.62 28.71 12.52
CA GLY A 674 12.52 29.77 12.99
C GLY A 674 13.93 29.28 13.39
N PRO A 675 14.10 28.14 14.07
CA PRO A 675 15.41 27.59 14.40
C PRO A 675 16.31 27.31 13.18
N ILE A 676 15.74 27.02 12.00
CA ILE A 676 16.51 26.85 10.76
C ILE A 676 17.11 28.19 10.31
N PHE A 677 16.32 29.26 10.33
CA PHE A 677 16.79 30.61 9.99
C PHE A 677 17.81 31.13 11.00
N LEU A 678 17.61 30.81 12.28
CA LEU A 678 18.55 31.08 13.36
C LEU A 678 19.90 30.38 13.11
N ARG A 679 19.86 29.08 12.79
CA ARG A 679 21.06 28.29 12.43
C ARG A 679 21.79 28.86 11.21
N LEU A 680 21.03 29.33 10.22
CA LEU A 680 21.56 29.96 9.02
C LEU A 680 21.96 31.44 9.21
N ARG A 681 21.88 31.97 10.45
CA ARG A 681 22.19 33.36 10.83
C ARG A 681 21.42 34.40 10.00
N GLN A 682 20.17 34.09 9.63
CA GLN A 682 19.31 34.99 8.88
C GLN A 682 18.50 35.92 9.79
N TRP A 683 19.20 36.64 10.68
CA TRP A 683 18.59 37.51 11.68
C TRP A 683 17.67 38.58 11.08
N ARG A 684 18.04 39.12 9.91
CA ARG A 684 17.23 40.10 9.19
C ARG A 684 15.86 39.54 8.79
N VAL A 685 15.81 38.27 8.38
CA VAL A 685 14.55 37.59 8.05
C VAL A 685 13.71 37.38 9.30
N LEU A 686 14.32 36.87 10.38
CA LEU A 686 13.65 36.69 11.67
C LEU A 686 13.05 38.01 12.18
N PHE A 687 13.83 39.09 12.16
CA PHE A 687 13.38 40.43 12.56
C PHE A 687 12.27 40.95 11.65
N ALA A 688 12.40 40.83 10.33
CA ALA A 688 11.40 41.31 9.39
C ALA A 688 10.04 40.58 9.57
N VAL A 689 10.07 39.25 9.75
CA VAL A 689 8.84 38.48 10.01
C VAL A 689 8.24 38.82 11.37
N GLY A 690 9.07 38.96 12.41
CA GLY A 690 8.62 39.41 13.73
C GLY A 690 8.00 40.81 13.69
N ALA A 691 8.63 41.75 12.99
CA ALA A 691 8.12 43.09 12.79
C ALA A 691 6.79 43.09 12.02
N ALA A 692 6.69 42.28 10.95
CA ALA A 692 5.44 42.13 10.20
C ALA A 692 4.30 41.58 11.10
N LEU A 693 4.58 40.57 11.92
CA LEU A 693 3.59 40.05 12.88
C LEU A 693 3.09 41.12 13.84
N VAL A 694 4.00 41.94 14.36
CA VAL A 694 3.64 43.06 15.26
C VAL A 694 2.81 44.09 14.51
N VAL A 695 3.33 44.61 13.40
CA VAL A 695 2.71 45.72 12.63
C VAL A 695 1.32 45.35 12.14
N PHE A 696 1.11 44.13 11.63
CA PHE A 696 -0.17 43.76 11.04
C PHE A 696 -1.23 43.27 12.04
N ASN A 697 -0.84 42.88 13.26
CA ASN A 697 -1.79 42.24 14.19
C ASN A 697 -1.94 42.96 15.53
N VAL A 698 -0.89 43.58 16.07
CA VAL A 698 -0.95 44.27 17.36
C VAL A 698 -1.93 45.46 17.34
N PRO A 699 -2.01 46.29 16.28
CA PRO A 699 -2.99 47.37 16.25
C PRO A 699 -4.43 46.87 16.45
N TYR A 700 -4.81 45.77 15.79
CA TYR A 700 -6.13 45.18 15.95
C TYR A 700 -6.40 44.77 17.41
N PHE A 701 -5.46 44.04 18.02
CA PHE A 701 -5.62 43.60 19.41
C PHE A 701 -5.57 44.75 20.42
N ALA A 702 -4.92 45.86 20.11
CA ALA A 702 -4.96 47.06 20.93
C ALA A 702 -6.36 47.71 20.94
N PHE A 703 -7.07 47.69 19.80
CA PHE A 703 -8.46 48.15 19.71
C PHE A 703 -9.48 47.11 20.20
N HIS A 704 -9.15 45.82 20.12
CA HIS A 704 -9.99 44.70 20.56
C HIS A 704 -9.25 43.78 21.56
N PRO A 705 -9.04 44.23 22.81
CA PRO A 705 -8.23 43.48 23.79
C PRO A 705 -8.84 42.11 24.16
N HIS A 706 -10.17 42.00 24.18
CA HIS A 706 -10.87 40.73 24.42
C HIS A 706 -10.56 39.68 23.34
N ASP A 707 -10.49 40.10 22.08
CA ASP A 707 -10.15 39.23 20.94
C ASP A 707 -8.70 38.73 21.03
N GLY A 708 -7.79 39.56 21.55
CA GLY A 708 -6.40 39.15 21.81
C GLY A 708 -6.30 38.04 22.85
N ARG A 709 -7.08 38.16 23.94
CA ARG A 709 -7.17 37.10 24.94
C ARG A 709 -7.80 35.83 24.37
N TYR A 710 -8.90 35.95 23.63
CA TYR A 710 -9.54 34.80 22.97
C TYR A 710 -8.59 34.08 22.01
N PHE A 711 -7.87 34.83 21.16
CA PHE A 711 -6.87 34.28 20.25
C PHE A 711 -5.77 33.52 21.00
N TRP A 712 -5.28 34.10 22.10
CA TRP A 712 -4.26 33.48 22.95
C TRP A 712 -4.77 32.18 23.58
N ASP A 713 -5.93 32.23 24.23
CA ASP A 713 -6.50 31.08 24.93
C ASP A 713 -6.86 29.94 23.95
N THR A 714 -7.32 30.28 22.74
CA THR A 714 -7.71 29.27 21.74
C THR A 714 -6.51 28.61 21.06
N ASN A 715 -5.44 29.35 20.75
CA ASN A 715 -4.29 28.82 20.02
C ASN A 715 -3.15 28.35 20.92
N PHE A 716 -2.98 28.99 22.08
CA PHE A 716 -1.88 28.74 23.02
C PHE A 716 -2.34 28.37 24.43
N GLY A 717 -3.63 28.53 24.75
CA GLY A 717 -4.18 28.17 26.06
C GLY A 717 -4.00 26.69 26.37
N GLN A 718 -3.86 25.81 25.36
CA GLN A 718 -3.48 24.41 25.55
C GLN A 718 -2.13 24.23 26.28
N PHE A 719 -1.22 25.21 26.31
CA PHE A 719 -0.02 25.13 27.15
C PHE A 719 -0.32 25.38 28.64
N ASN A 720 -1.44 26.05 28.93
CA ASN A 720 -1.85 26.50 30.27
C ASN A 720 -3.11 25.79 30.82
N THR A 721 -3.91 25.09 30.00
CA THR A 721 -5.13 24.40 30.46
C THR A 721 -4.81 23.20 31.35
N THR A 722 -5.72 22.91 32.29
CA THR A 722 -5.64 21.73 33.14
C THR A 722 -5.84 20.46 32.30
N ALA A 723 -5.33 19.32 32.77
CA ALA A 723 -5.51 18.04 32.07
C ALA A 723 -7.01 17.66 31.91
N GLN A 724 -7.90 18.18 32.77
CA GLN A 724 -9.34 17.93 32.73
C GLN A 724 -9.98 18.48 31.45
N ASP A 725 -9.64 19.72 31.11
CA ASP A 725 -10.18 20.41 29.92
C ASP A 725 -9.62 19.85 28.61
N ARG A 726 -8.62 18.97 28.66
CA ARG A 726 -8.04 18.32 27.47
C ARG A 726 -8.63 16.94 27.20
N LEU A 727 -9.17 16.27 28.22
CA LEU A 727 -9.80 14.95 28.09
C LEU A 727 -11.20 15.02 27.50
N SER A 728 -11.92 16.12 27.77
CA SER A 728 -13.17 16.44 27.10
C SER A 728 -13.03 16.65 25.58
N TYR A 729 -11.78 16.74 25.07
CA TYR A 729 -11.49 16.86 23.64
C TYR A 729 -10.63 15.71 23.09
N LEU A 730 -10.60 14.54 23.74
CA LEU A 730 -10.09 13.32 23.09
C LEU A 730 -11.03 12.96 21.94
N ASN A 731 -10.70 13.50 20.77
CA ASN A 731 -11.42 13.32 19.52
C ASN A 731 -10.62 12.36 18.62
N SER A 732 -11.28 11.43 17.96
CA SER A 732 -10.65 10.51 16.98
C SER A 732 -9.90 11.25 15.87
N GLY A 733 -10.31 12.47 15.54
CA GLY A 733 -9.59 13.34 14.62
C GLY A 733 -8.29 13.95 15.19
N GLU A 734 -8.02 13.91 16.50
CA GLU A 734 -6.76 14.42 17.10
C GLU A 734 -5.61 13.41 16.96
N LEU A 735 -4.90 13.43 15.85
CA LEU A 735 -3.86 12.45 15.50
C LEU A 735 -2.43 12.85 15.89
N GLY A 736 -2.27 13.88 16.75
CA GLY A 736 -0.95 14.30 17.26
C GLY A 736 -0.34 13.28 18.22
N ALA A 737 0.99 13.28 18.37
CA ALA A 737 1.67 12.30 19.23
C ALA A 737 1.27 12.38 20.71
N VAL A 738 0.85 13.57 21.17
CA VAL A 738 0.34 13.76 22.52
C VAL A 738 -0.97 13.00 22.74
N ALA A 739 -1.90 13.03 21.77
CA ALA A 739 -3.12 12.23 21.82
C ALA A 739 -2.80 10.73 21.83
N PHE A 740 -1.90 10.29 20.95
CA PHE A 740 -1.44 8.90 20.94
C PHE A 740 -0.91 8.45 22.31
N LEU A 741 -0.03 9.24 22.93
CA LEU A 741 0.52 8.92 24.26
C LEU A 741 -0.56 8.89 25.34
N ARG A 742 -1.55 9.80 25.29
CA ARG A 742 -2.68 9.80 26.21
C ARG A 742 -3.53 8.54 26.03
N THR A 743 -3.86 8.15 24.80
CA THR A 743 -4.63 6.92 24.53
C THR A 743 -3.89 5.68 25.00
N VAL A 744 -2.56 5.61 24.78
CA VAL A 744 -1.74 4.52 25.30
C VAL A 744 -1.75 4.52 26.84
N TRP A 745 -1.60 5.68 27.49
CA TRP A 745 -1.64 5.78 28.95
C TRP A 745 -2.98 5.30 29.52
N LEU A 746 -4.10 5.80 28.98
CA LEU A 746 -5.45 5.43 29.41
C LEU A 746 -5.76 3.94 29.17
N SER A 747 -5.05 3.28 28.26
CA SER A 747 -5.21 1.83 28.04
C SER A 747 -4.58 0.97 29.15
N PHE A 748 -3.60 1.50 29.88
CA PHE A 748 -2.93 0.78 30.97
C PHE A 748 -3.64 0.92 32.32
N ASP A 749 -4.38 2.01 32.51
CA ASP A 749 -5.13 2.27 33.74
C ASP A 749 -6.53 2.77 33.39
N THR A 750 -7.50 1.87 33.41
CA THR A 750 -8.91 2.19 33.13
C THR A 750 -9.51 3.13 34.18
N ASN A 751 -8.89 3.27 35.36
CA ASN A 751 -9.29 4.22 36.39
C ASN A 751 -8.58 5.57 36.23
N ALA A 752 -7.48 5.63 35.46
CA ALA A 752 -6.84 6.89 35.14
C ALA A 752 -7.79 7.68 34.26
N SER A 753 -8.31 8.77 34.81
CA SER A 753 -8.99 9.75 33.98
C SER A 753 -7.99 10.55 33.15
N ARG A 754 -6.69 10.64 33.54
CA ARG A 754 -5.71 11.56 32.92
C ARG A 754 -4.30 10.99 32.83
N MET A 755 -3.58 11.37 31.77
CA MET A 755 -2.13 11.27 31.73
C MET A 755 -1.50 12.42 32.56
N PRO A 756 -0.49 12.14 33.42
CA PRO A 756 0.22 13.18 34.14
C PRO A 756 0.81 14.24 33.21
N VAL A 757 0.51 15.52 33.47
CA VAL A 757 1.00 16.67 32.67
C VAL A 757 2.53 16.71 32.60
N SER A 758 3.22 16.22 33.63
CA SER A 758 4.68 16.11 33.67
C SER A 758 5.23 15.20 32.57
N ILE A 759 4.54 14.09 32.26
CA ILE A 759 4.94 13.15 31.21
C ILE A 759 4.79 13.81 29.83
N GLU A 760 3.64 14.46 29.60
CA GLU A 760 3.40 15.20 28.36
C GLU A 760 4.47 16.28 28.13
N ARG A 761 4.73 17.10 29.16
CA ARG A 761 5.75 18.16 29.10
C ARG A 761 7.14 17.58 28.90
N ALA A 762 7.50 16.49 29.59
CA ALA A 762 8.78 15.83 29.42
C ALA A 762 8.98 15.32 27.98
N PHE A 763 7.94 14.72 27.39
CA PHE A 763 7.97 14.29 25.99
C PHE A 763 8.15 15.46 25.03
N VAL A 764 7.33 16.51 25.16
CA VAL A 764 7.42 17.72 24.32
C VAL A 764 8.80 18.36 24.43
N LEU A 765 9.31 18.54 25.66
CA LEU A 765 10.65 19.09 25.90
C LEU A 765 11.75 18.21 25.29
N ALA A 766 11.63 16.89 25.37
CA ALA A 766 12.59 15.97 24.76
C ALA A 766 12.60 16.09 23.24
N VAL A 767 11.43 16.13 22.59
CA VAL A 767 11.32 16.31 21.13
C VAL A 767 11.94 17.64 20.70
N ILE A 768 11.63 18.72 21.42
CA ILE A 768 12.17 20.06 21.14
C ILE A 768 13.69 20.08 21.34
N ALA A 769 14.18 19.59 22.48
CA ALA A 769 15.61 19.57 22.80
C ALA A 769 16.42 18.76 21.78
N LEU A 770 15.93 17.59 21.37
CA LEU A 770 16.58 16.76 20.36
C LEU A 770 16.53 17.41 18.96
N SER A 771 15.45 18.11 18.62
CA SER A 771 15.36 18.88 17.37
C SER A 771 16.34 20.05 17.35
N PHE A 772 16.50 20.76 18.47
CA PHE A 772 17.52 21.79 18.64
C PHE A 772 18.93 21.20 18.56
N ALA A 773 19.20 20.08 19.23
CA ALA A 773 20.48 19.40 19.16
C ALA A 773 20.84 19.01 17.71
N ALA A 774 19.90 18.39 16.98
CA ALA A 774 20.07 18.06 15.57
C ALA A 774 20.25 19.29 14.66
N THR A 775 19.72 20.45 15.06
CA THR A 775 19.83 21.71 14.31
C THR A 775 21.19 22.39 14.53
N PHE A 776 21.66 22.46 15.78
CA PHE A 776 22.79 23.32 16.16
C PHE A 776 24.11 22.59 16.37
N LEU A 777 24.11 21.28 16.68
CA LEU A 777 25.35 20.53 16.90
C LEU A 777 26.12 20.20 15.61
N PRO A 778 25.52 19.67 14.53
CA PRO A 778 26.25 19.31 13.32
C PRO A 778 26.89 20.53 12.66
N ARG A 779 28.16 20.44 12.21
CA ARG A 779 28.83 21.59 11.57
C ARG A 779 28.25 21.86 10.18
N ARG A 780 27.95 20.80 9.43
CA ARG A 780 27.29 20.87 8.12
C ARG A 780 25.77 20.96 8.28
N THR A 781 25.15 21.79 7.45
CA THR A 781 23.70 22.00 7.48
C THR A 781 23.04 21.34 6.28
N ASP A 782 22.29 20.26 6.51
CA ASP A 782 21.33 19.75 5.53
C ASP A 782 19.96 20.39 5.76
N VAL A 783 19.69 21.48 5.03
CA VAL A 783 18.45 22.25 5.14
C VAL A 783 17.21 21.39 4.90
N ILE A 784 17.25 20.43 3.99
CA ILE A 784 16.09 19.59 3.66
C ILE A 784 15.80 18.62 4.82
N ALA A 785 16.84 18.04 5.41
CA ALA A 785 16.68 17.19 6.60
C ALA A 785 16.17 17.99 7.80
N LEU A 786 16.70 19.20 8.04
CA LEU A 786 16.24 20.09 9.12
C LEU A 786 14.79 20.54 8.92
N PHE A 787 14.39 20.85 7.69
CA PHE A 787 13.00 21.13 7.35
C PHE A 787 12.11 19.93 7.70
N GLY A 788 12.53 18.71 7.33
CA GLY A 788 11.82 17.49 7.73
C GLY A 788 11.74 17.28 9.25
N VAL A 789 12.83 17.55 9.99
CA VAL A 789 12.83 17.46 11.46
C VAL A 789 11.78 18.39 12.05
N TRP A 790 11.81 19.68 11.71
CA TRP A 790 10.88 20.65 12.29
C TRP A 790 9.44 20.47 11.81
N SER A 791 9.21 20.05 10.56
CA SER A 791 7.89 19.65 10.08
C SER A 791 7.34 18.46 10.86
N CYS A 792 8.15 17.43 11.15
CA CYS A 792 7.72 16.32 12.00
C CYS A 792 7.49 16.77 13.45
N SER A 793 8.37 17.61 14.00
CA SER A 793 8.27 18.08 15.38
C SER A 793 6.93 18.76 15.66
N PHE A 794 6.35 19.48 14.69
CA PHE A 794 4.99 20.02 14.80
C PHE A 794 3.99 18.95 15.25
N PHE A 795 3.88 17.83 14.51
CA PHE A 795 2.93 16.75 14.83
C PHE A 795 3.28 15.99 16.10
N LEU A 796 4.53 16.07 16.56
CA LEU A 796 4.95 15.45 17.81
C LEU A 796 4.63 16.31 19.03
N VAL A 797 4.54 17.65 18.90
CA VAL A 797 4.32 18.54 20.06
C VAL A 797 2.97 19.25 20.05
N TYR A 798 2.28 19.27 18.91
CA TYR A 798 1.05 20.02 18.71
C TYR A 798 -0.16 19.10 18.55
N PHE A 799 -1.33 19.63 18.87
CA PHE A 799 -2.63 19.02 18.59
C PHE A 799 -2.87 19.02 17.07
N ALA A 800 -2.72 17.87 16.41
CA ALA A 800 -2.83 17.80 14.96
C ALA A 800 -4.09 17.04 14.53
N TRP A 801 -4.89 17.65 13.66
CA TRP A 801 -5.96 16.95 12.96
C TRP A 801 -5.43 16.19 11.74
N GLU A 802 -6.18 15.24 11.19
CA GLU A 802 -5.73 14.52 9.98
C GLU A 802 -5.42 15.45 8.81
N HIS A 803 -6.25 16.47 8.60
CA HIS A 803 -6.06 17.44 7.53
C HIS A 803 -4.76 18.26 7.70
N HIS A 804 -4.28 18.48 8.93
CA HIS A 804 -3.01 19.16 9.18
C HIS A 804 -1.80 18.43 8.58
N TYR A 805 -1.89 17.12 8.32
CA TYR A 805 -0.79 16.32 7.77
C TYR A 805 -0.31 16.78 6.40
N VAL A 806 -1.09 17.60 5.67
CA VAL A 806 -0.63 18.30 4.47
C VAL A 806 0.63 19.12 4.69
N MET A 807 0.90 19.59 5.92
CA MET A 807 2.14 20.31 6.26
C MET A 807 3.40 19.44 6.18
N LEU A 808 3.27 18.11 6.25
CA LEU A 808 4.39 17.18 6.16
C LEU A 808 4.70 16.76 4.71
N LEU A 809 3.73 16.91 3.80
CA LEU A 809 3.86 16.56 2.39
C LEU A 809 5.07 17.23 1.70
N PRO A 810 5.33 18.55 1.87
CA PRO A 810 6.53 19.19 1.37
C PRO A 810 7.83 18.50 1.80
N ALA A 811 7.94 18.09 3.06
CA ALA A 811 9.16 17.47 3.59
C ALA A 811 9.37 16.08 2.99
N LEU A 812 8.31 15.27 2.95
CA LEU A 812 8.33 13.93 2.34
C LEU A 812 8.75 13.99 0.87
N VAL A 813 8.14 14.90 0.11
CA VAL A 813 8.43 15.12 -1.30
C VAL A 813 9.88 15.56 -1.52
N LEU A 814 10.37 16.53 -0.75
CA LEU A 814 11.74 17.04 -0.89
C LEU A 814 12.78 15.98 -0.49
N LEU A 815 12.52 15.17 0.54
CA LEU A 815 13.39 14.05 0.91
C LEU A 815 13.46 13.01 -0.21
N VAL A 816 12.32 12.63 -0.80
CA VAL A 816 12.29 11.68 -1.92
C VAL A 816 12.99 12.25 -3.18
N ALA A 817 12.70 13.50 -3.52
CA ALA A 817 13.23 14.18 -4.70
C ALA A 817 14.75 14.41 -4.61
N LEU A 818 15.21 14.97 -3.49
CA LEU A 818 16.54 15.59 -3.38
C LEU A 818 17.53 14.82 -2.49
N ARG A 819 17.08 13.80 -1.74
CA ARG A 819 17.93 13.05 -0.81
C ARG A 819 17.82 11.53 -0.96
N PRO A 820 18.65 10.93 -1.84
CA PRO A 820 18.64 9.49 -2.08
C PRO A 820 18.74 8.62 -0.81
N GLY A 821 19.50 9.06 0.19
CA GLY A 821 19.67 8.35 1.46
C GLY A 821 18.40 8.26 2.31
N TYR A 822 17.46 9.20 2.15
CA TYR A 822 16.20 9.23 2.91
C TYR A 822 15.00 8.68 2.11
N ARG A 823 15.16 8.41 0.81
CA ARG A 823 14.06 8.03 -0.10
C ARG A 823 13.17 6.92 0.44
N LEU A 824 13.77 5.82 0.93
CA LEU A 824 13.01 4.67 1.39
C LEU A 824 12.22 4.96 2.67
N VAL A 825 12.83 5.64 3.64
CA VAL A 825 12.17 5.99 4.91
C VAL A 825 11.07 7.02 4.66
N ALA A 826 11.34 8.05 3.85
CA ALA A 826 10.35 9.06 3.49
C ALA A 826 9.19 8.46 2.69
N LEU A 827 9.46 7.57 1.73
CA LEU A 827 8.41 6.90 0.97
C LEU A 827 7.58 5.94 1.83
N ALA A 828 8.21 5.21 2.76
CA ALA A 828 7.50 4.35 3.69
C ALA A 828 6.58 5.15 4.63
N ALA A 829 7.10 6.24 5.21
CA ALA A 829 6.29 7.15 6.02
C ALA A 829 5.16 7.77 5.19
N PHE A 830 5.45 8.23 3.97
CA PHE A 830 4.44 8.77 3.06
C PHE A 830 3.31 7.78 2.78
N VAL A 831 3.62 6.53 2.42
CA VAL A 831 2.60 5.53 2.07
C VAL A 831 1.62 5.32 3.21
N ILE A 832 2.09 5.27 4.46
CA ILE A 832 1.22 5.10 5.62
C ILE A 832 0.40 6.38 5.87
N LEU A 833 1.06 7.55 5.81
CA LEU A 833 0.41 8.86 6.05
C LEU A 833 -0.62 9.25 4.98
N ALA A 834 -0.43 8.76 3.75
CA ALA A 834 -1.30 9.00 2.61
C ALA A 834 -2.60 8.19 2.64
N LEU A 835 -2.71 7.18 3.51
CA LEU A 835 -3.92 6.40 3.68
C LEU A 835 -4.82 7.06 4.73
N PRO A 836 -6.16 7.00 4.60
CA PRO A 836 -7.07 7.39 5.69
C PRO A 836 -6.76 6.61 6.97
N THR A 837 -7.11 7.16 8.13
CA THR A 837 -7.07 6.38 9.38
C THR A 837 -8.05 5.21 9.32
N PRO A 838 -7.89 4.19 10.18
CA PRO A 838 -8.88 3.11 10.32
C PRO A 838 -10.20 3.54 10.96
N TYR A 839 -10.45 4.85 11.18
CA TYR A 839 -11.69 5.43 11.71
C TYR A 839 -12.95 4.71 11.23
N VAL A 840 -13.16 4.59 9.91
CA VAL A 840 -14.37 3.98 9.35
C VAL A 840 -14.60 2.55 9.80
N ILE A 841 -13.52 1.81 10.04
CA ILE A 841 -13.59 0.43 10.51
C ILE A 841 -14.09 0.44 11.96
N PHE A 842 -13.47 1.26 12.81
CA PHE A 842 -13.84 1.31 14.22
C PHE A 842 -15.22 1.92 14.44
N GLU A 843 -15.58 2.95 13.69
CA GLU A 843 -16.91 3.54 13.77
C GLU A 843 -18.00 2.56 13.34
N HIS A 844 -17.76 1.81 12.26
CA HIS A 844 -18.73 0.81 11.82
C HIS A 844 -18.98 -0.31 12.83
N TYR A 845 -17.94 -0.75 13.56
CA TYR A 845 -18.04 -1.89 14.48
C TYR A 845 -18.34 -1.51 15.93
N TYR A 846 -17.89 -0.33 16.36
CA TYR A 846 -17.94 0.08 17.77
C TYR A 846 -18.63 1.43 17.98
N GLY A 847 -18.94 2.18 16.91
CA GLY A 847 -19.66 3.45 17.01
C GLY A 847 -21.04 3.22 17.61
N VAL A 848 -21.25 3.73 18.83
CA VAL A 848 -22.56 3.74 19.48
C VAL A 848 -22.95 5.19 19.66
N VAL A 849 -23.73 5.73 18.71
CA VAL A 849 -24.28 7.08 18.84
C VAL A 849 -25.19 7.08 20.08
N PRO A 850 -24.88 7.87 21.13
CA PRO A 850 -25.76 7.99 22.28
C PRO A 850 -27.11 8.54 21.82
N PRO A 851 -28.22 8.24 22.52
CA PRO A 851 -29.53 8.79 22.18
C PRO A 851 -29.54 10.33 22.19
N ASP A 852 -28.71 10.96 23.03
CA ASP A 852 -28.53 12.41 23.12
C ASP A 852 -27.03 12.78 23.00
N PRO A 853 -26.42 12.74 21.80
CA PRO A 853 -25.05 13.17 21.65
C PRO A 853 -24.98 14.69 21.92
N PRO A 854 -23.98 15.18 22.67
CA PRO A 854 -23.80 16.62 22.82
C PRO A 854 -23.67 17.27 21.43
N PRO A 855 -24.28 18.45 21.20
CA PRO A 855 -24.36 19.09 19.88
C PRO A 855 -23.00 19.40 19.26
N PHE A 856 -21.92 19.39 20.06
CA PHE A 856 -20.54 19.44 19.62
C PHE A 856 -19.66 18.56 20.53
N GLY A 857 -18.75 17.79 19.93
CA GLY A 857 -17.67 17.12 20.67
C GLY A 857 -17.94 15.70 21.16
N TYR A 858 -18.99 15.03 20.67
CA TYR A 858 -19.04 13.56 20.81
C TYR A 858 -17.89 12.96 19.99
N SER A 859 -16.98 12.28 20.68
CA SER A 859 -15.94 11.49 20.04
C SER A 859 -16.42 10.04 20.01
N PRO A 860 -16.61 9.44 18.83
CA PRO A 860 -17.01 8.04 18.76
C PRO A 860 -15.98 7.10 19.37
N GLN A 861 -14.73 7.56 19.49
CA GLN A 861 -13.66 6.86 20.19
C GLN A 861 -14.06 6.43 21.62
N TRP A 862 -15.00 7.10 22.27
CA TRP A 862 -15.44 6.75 23.62
C TRP A 862 -16.14 5.40 23.73
N SER A 863 -16.75 4.91 22.65
CA SER A 863 -17.35 3.56 22.62
C SER A 863 -16.38 2.50 22.09
N TRP A 864 -15.20 2.90 21.62
CA TRP A 864 -14.23 1.97 21.06
C TRP A 864 -13.44 1.25 22.16
N PRO A 865 -13.02 -0.02 21.91
CA PRO A 865 -12.05 -0.66 22.79
C PRO A 865 -10.71 0.09 22.73
N ALA A 866 -9.98 0.13 23.85
CA ALA A 866 -8.74 0.93 23.97
C ALA A 866 -7.71 0.65 22.86
N TRP A 867 -7.57 -0.61 22.43
CA TRP A 867 -6.66 -0.99 21.35
C TRP A 867 -7.03 -0.34 20.01
N ALA A 868 -8.31 -0.14 19.71
CA ALA A 868 -8.76 0.48 18.48
C ALA A 868 -8.34 1.95 18.46
N GLY A 869 -8.53 2.65 19.59
CA GLY A 869 -8.03 4.01 19.76
C GLY A 869 -6.51 4.14 19.57
N ILE A 870 -5.73 3.19 20.13
CA ILE A 870 -4.27 3.17 19.94
C ILE A 870 -3.93 3.01 18.46
N VAL A 871 -4.57 2.08 17.76
CA VAL A 871 -4.31 1.79 16.34
C VAL A 871 -4.67 2.99 15.45
N ASP A 872 -5.77 3.67 15.74
CA ASP A 872 -6.21 4.87 15.02
C ASP A 872 -5.18 6.01 15.11
N HIS A 873 -4.81 6.38 16.34
CA HIS A 873 -3.80 7.42 16.59
C HIS A 873 -2.40 7.03 16.06
N ALA A 874 -2.03 5.75 16.19
CA ALA A 874 -0.77 5.22 15.69
C ALA A 874 -0.63 5.33 14.17
N ALA A 875 -1.74 5.25 13.43
CA ALA A 875 -1.76 5.24 11.96
C ALA A 875 -1.04 6.45 11.36
N LYS A 876 -1.09 7.60 12.03
CA LYS A 876 -0.35 8.80 11.62
C LYS A 876 0.83 9.14 12.52
N THR A 877 0.73 8.93 13.84
CA THR A 877 1.80 9.30 14.77
C THR A 877 3.07 8.47 14.55
N LEU A 878 2.97 7.15 14.40
CA LEU A 878 4.14 6.28 14.26
C LEU A 878 4.99 6.59 13.01
N PRO A 879 4.44 6.73 11.78
CA PRO A 879 5.27 7.07 10.63
C PRO A 879 5.96 8.44 10.78
N VAL A 880 5.34 9.41 11.47
CA VAL A 880 6.01 10.68 11.81
C VAL A 880 7.17 10.46 12.77
N MET A 881 6.94 9.74 13.87
CA MET A 881 7.99 9.43 14.86
C MET A 881 9.16 8.67 14.23
N MET A 882 8.87 7.70 13.35
CA MET A 882 9.88 6.96 12.61
C MET A 882 10.71 7.87 11.70
N LEU A 883 10.05 8.73 10.92
CA LEU A 883 10.73 9.68 10.05
C LEU A 883 11.58 10.68 10.84
N TRP A 884 10.99 11.28 11.89
CA TRP A 884 11.68 12.22 12.78
C TRP A 884 12.92 11.58 13.41
N SER A 885 12.77 10.38 13.98
CA SER A 885 13.86 9.65 14.63
C SER A 885 14.98 9.33 13.64
N ALA A 886 14.65 8.92 12.42
CA ALA A 886 15.63 8.65 11.38
C ALA A 886 16.42 9.91 10.98
N LEU A 887 15.73 11.06 10.84
CA LEU A 887 16.36 12.33 10.49
C LEU A 887 17.28 12.84 11.62
N VAL A 888 16.78 12.86 12.87
CA VAL A 888 17.56 13.27 14.06
C VAL A 888 18.77 12.36 14.26
N ALA A 889 18.58 11.05 14.22
CA ALA A 889 19.66 10.08 14.40
C ALA A 889 20.74 10.22 13.33
N GLN A 890 20.37 10.49 12.07
CA GLN A 890 21.36 10.71 11.01
C GLN A 890 22.14 12.01 11.23
N LEU A 891 21.47 13.12 11.51
CA LEU A 891 22.12 14.42 11.74
C LEU A 891 23.10 14.36 12.93
N LEU A 892 22.68 13.72 14.04
CA LEU A 892 23.55 13.55 15.21
C LEU A 892 24.68 12.55 14.95
N ARG A 893 24.46 11.51 14.14
CA ARG A 893 25.54 10.58 13.74
C ARG A 893 26.60 11.27 12.90
N GLU A 894 26.20 12.17 12.00
CA GLU A 894 27.13 12.98 11.21
C GLU A 894 27.98 13.87 12.11
N TRP A 895 27.36 14.53 13.10
CA TRP A 895 28.09 15.28 14.13
C TRP A 895 29.10 14.42 14.91
N TRP A 896 28.70 13.22 15.36
CA TRP A 896 29.60 12.30 16.05
C TRP A 896 30.79 11.88 15.17
N ARG A 897 30.56 11.61 13.88
CA ARG A 897 31.63 11.29 12.93
C ARG A 897 32.58 12.46 12.71
N GLU A 898 32.04 13.69 12.60
CA GLU A 898 32.85 14.90 12.48
C GLU A 898 33.74 15.11 13.71
N ARG A 899 33.26 14.79 14.92
CA ARG A 899 34.07 14.83 16.14
C ARG A 899 35.11 13.72 16.24
N ALA A 900 34.74 12.49 15.88
CA ALA A 900 35.67 11.35 15.93
C ALA A 900 36.82 11.48 14.92
N LEU A 901 36.59 12.16 13.80
CA LEU A 901 37.60 12.43 12.78
C LEU A 901 38.35 13.74 12.97
N ALA A 902 37.97 14.58 13.94
CA ALA A 902 38.74 15.77 14.28
C ALA A 902 40.09 15.31 14.86
N PRO A 903 41.22 15.56 14.18
CA PRO A 903 42.51 15.08 14.65
C PRO A 903 42.79 15.66 16.04
N ALA A 904 43.30 14.82 16.96
CA ALA A 904 43.70 15.22 18.31
C ALA A 904 44.83 16.27 18.34
N SER A 905 45.32 16.71 17.17
CA SER A 905 46.42 17.65 16.99
C SER A 905 46.12 19.09 17.39
N ASP A 906 44.86 19.46 17.65
CA ASP A 906 44.53 20.77 18.26
C ASP A 906 44.77 20.78 19.79
N VAL A 907 45.20 19.65 20.37
CA VAL A 907 45.78 19.58 21.72
C VAL A 907 47.30 19.42 21.60
N LEU A 908 47.96 20.37 20.93
CA LEU A 908 49.36 20.61 21.22
C LEU A 908 49.41 21.32 22.59
N PRO A 909 50.07 20.75 23.61
CA PRO A 909 50.25 21.45 24.87
C PRO A 909 50.98 22.77 24.58
N ALA A 910 50.42 23.88 25.06
CA ALA A 910 50.96 25.24 24.92
C ALA A 910 52.26 25.44 25.74
N GLY A 911 53.22 24.52 25.64
CA GLY A 911 54.37 24.45 26.52
C GLY A 911 55.57 23.68 25.98
N SER A 912 55.81 23.66 24.66
CA SER A 912 57.15 23.31 24.16
C SER A 912 57.98 24.61 24.12
N PRO A 913 58.97 24.78 25.01
CA PRO A 913 59.79 25.99 25.06
C PRO A 913 60.59 26.15 23.77
N LEU A 914 60.64 27.40 23.31
CA LEU A 914 61.45 27.96 22.23
C LEU A 914 62.77 27.19 22.03
N ALA A 915 62.82 26.33 21.01
CA ALA A 915 64.08 25.87 20.44
C ALA A 915 64.63 27.01 19.58
N VAL A 916 65.67 27.63 20.14
CA VAL A 916 66.49 28.70 19.57
C VAL A 916 66.91 28.35 18.13
N SER A 917 66.63 29.27 17.22
CA SER A 917 67.06 29.26 15.82
C SER A 917 68.58 29.40 15.72
N SER A 918 69.26 28.41 15.15
CA SER A 918 70.60 28.60 14.58
C SER A 918 70.50 29.31 13.22
N PRO A 919 71.38 30.28 12.91
CA PRO A 919 71.39 30.98 11.63
C PRO A 919 72.01 30.10 10.54
N ALA A 920 71.37 30.06 9.37
CA ALA A 920 71.92 29.47 8.14
C ALA A 920 72.90 30.47 7.48
N PRO A 921 73.93 30.00 6.76
CA PRO A 921 74.96 30.84 6.18
C PRO A 921 74.51 31.46 4.84
N ASP A 922 74.85 32.73 4.66
CA ASP A 922 74.80 33.48 3.41
C ASP A 922 75.84 32.97 2.40
N ALA A 923 75.39 32.68 1.18
CA ALA A 923 76.13 32.75 -0.08
C ALA A 923 75.09 32.65 -1.22
N GLY A 924 74.97 33.49 -2.23
CA GLY A 924 75.68 34.67 -2.72
C GLY A 924 75.08 35.04 -4.10
N ASP A 925 75.36 36.26 -4.56
CA ASP A 925 75.39 36.74 -5.96
C ASP A 925 74.10 36.75 -6.82
N ALA A 926 73.82 37.73 -7.71
CA ALA A 926 74.44 39.01 -8.05
C ALA A 926 73.48 39.88 -8.92
N SER A 927 73.60 41.19 -8.72
CA SER A 927 73.39 42.38 -9.58
C SER A 927 72.30 42.45 -10.69
N GLY A 928 71.56 43.57 -10.64
CA GLY A 928 70.74 44.14 -11.72
C GLY A 928 69.73 45.16 -11.21
#